data_AF-A0A4S4D574-F1
#
_entry.id   AF-A0A4S4D574-F1
#
_cell.length_a   1.000
_cell.length_b   1.000
_cell.length_c   1.000
_cell.angle_alpha   90.00
_cell.angle_beta   90.00
_cell.angle_gamma   90.00
#
_symmetry.space_group_name_H-M   'P 1'
#
loop_
_entity.id
_entity.type
_entity.pdbx_description
1 polymer ?
#
loop_
_entity_poly.entity_id
_entity_poly.type
_entity_poly.pdbx_seq_one_letter_code
_entity_poly.pdbx_strand_id
1 'polypeptide(L)'
;MAAALVGGAFLSATLQVLFDRLASREFVNFFRAQKLDDKLLRKLKSTLRGLNVLLDDAEDKQITNLAVKDWMDELKVAVYHADDLLDEIATEALRCKSEAKYHSGSDQLITLPVNLQKLIQLRHLDLTGTNLQEMPMQMSQLKDLQLLTAFVVGKSKGLGIEELKEFHHLQRRLSISSLQNVTNGMGAMEAKLEEKMYLEELVLEWSSSTNDSQNERDVLDKLKPHTNLKRLEIKNFGGTRFPDWLGDKSFCNIVHMSLDNCEYCFSLPPFGQLPSLKDLEISRMQGITKVGHEFYGDSSLRKPFQSLETLIFEEMLEWVDWYILESGEFSKLKELHVIKCPKLIGGLPKHIPSCVRLEIQKCSRLMAQLSNSCGAGTSELVLNRCDGVELGCRGLSSLTKLKISGMPNLKELTPELCTLTNLKEFRIDSCPSLLSFPDTGLPPMLTHLSICHCKVLHSLLPRSEDMENCYKSLETLSLSRCDALKPMWLGFFPKLRSLGIRFCTNFNSITDLNMLGLQNLASLESLFLSGFSNLISFPQGGLPGLKLTNFRIRQCKKLESLPEGMHALFPSLQSLELVGCREIKSFPEGGLPSSLRSLEIQNCSKLTVRRREWDLQRLPSLRHFRLVGGDGVESFPEEGLLPATLMSLRIDYLPNLKSLNNRGLQLLGSLKYIKILGCPQLQSLVEEGLPTSLFMLEFFGCPMLKPRYLKGEGQDWHKIACVPVIHMDGEVIFDQLTLRPAMDSQPGTLYVLPHSLHKLIGPAFSDISKVVQSEHVSAICSLVASIQRSTGLWRLQEVLSHYKWPEYLETDFVFVECSSSIGLVTTQFLAAFSTASGKTSVQFSESEESDPDVRNFYYLLFV
;
A
#
# COMPACT_ATOMS: atom_id res chain seq x y z
N MET A 1 -6.19 -69.40 -31.42
CA MET A 1 -5.07 -68.79 -32.15
C MET A 1 -5.43 -67.37 -32.66
N ALA A 2 -5.95 -66.48 -31.80
CA ALA A 2 -6.26 -65.08 -32.18
C ALA A 2 -6.44 -64.15 -30.95
N ALA A 3 -5.49 -64.14 -30.01
CA ALA A 3 -5.54 -63.22 -28.86
C ALA A 3 -4.16 -62.65 -28.44
N ALA A 4 -3.11 -62.86 -29.23
CA ALA A 4 -1.74 -62.44 -28.86
C ALA A 4 -1.21 -61.23 -29.66
N LEU A 5 -2.05 -60.49 -30.39
CA LEU A 5 -1.57 -59.55 -31.42
C LEU A 5 -2.07 -58.09 -31.27
N VAL A 6 -2.39 -57.64 -30.05
CA VAL A 6 -2.83 -56.25 -29.79
C VAL A 6 -1.88 -55.48 -28.87
N GLY A 7 -0.83 -56.12 -28.32
CA GLY A 7 0.12 -55.47 -27.41
C GLY A 7 1.24 -54.64 -28.07
N GLY A 8 1.60 -54.94 -29.34
CA GLY A 8 2.80 -54.35 -29.97
C GLY A 8 2.59 -52.97 -30.60
N ALA A 9 1.42 -52.69 -31.17
CA ALA A 9 1.21 -51.41 -31.85
C ALA A 9 1.12 -50.19 -30.90
N PHE A 10 0.96 -50.40 -29.59
CA PHE A 10 0.61 -49.34 -28.65
C PHE A 10 1.81 -48.48 -28.24
N LEU A 11 2.92 -49.08 -27.80
CA LEU A 11 4.10 -48.35 -27.33
C LEU A 11 4.82 -47.60 -28.46
N SER A 12 4.95 -48.23 -29.62
CA SER A 12 5.51 -47.59 -30.82
C SER A 12 4.68 -46.36 -31.23
N ALA A 13 3.35 -46.46 -31.18
CA ALA A 13 2.47 -45.32 -31.43
C ALA A 13 2.60 -44.22 -30.35
N THR A 14 2.68 -44.58 -29.05
CA THR A 14 2.85 -43.61 -27.96
C THR A 14 4.21 -42.89 -28.04
N LEU A 15 5.28 -43.59 -28.40
CA LEU A 15 6.59 -42.97 -28.63
C LEU A 15 6.60 -42.05 -29.84
N GLN A 16 5.87 -42.39 -30.90
CA GLN A 16 5.70 -41.50 -32.05
C GLN A 16 4.97 -40.20 -31.66
N VAL A 17 3.93 -40.29 -30.82
CA VAL A 17 3.25 -39.10 -30.25
C VAL A 17 4.21 -38.26 -29.40
N LEU A 18 5.05 -38.89 -28.58
CA LEU A 18 6.10 -38.18 -27.83
C LEU A 18 7.13 -37.51 -28.75
N PHE A 19 7.53 -38.15 -29.85
CA PHE A 19 8.42 -37.55 -30.84
C PHE A 19 7.82 -36.30 -31.48
N ASP A 20 6.55 -36.37 -31.88
CA ASP A 20 5.84 -35.27 -32.51
C ASP A 20 5.67 -34.08 -31.53
N ARG A 21 5.39 -34.38 -30.25
CA ARG A 21 5.31 -33.37 -29.17
C ARG A 21 6.66 -32.71 -28.87
N LEU A 22 7.75 -33.49 -28.81
CA LEU A 22 9.13 -32.99 -28.64
C LEU A 22 9.68 -32.25 -29.88
N ALA A 23 9.08 -32.48 -31.05
CA ALA A 23 9.37 -31.77 -32.28
C ALA A 23 8.47 -30.54 -32.48
N SER A 24 7.41 -30.38 -31.67
CA SER A 24 6.49 -29.26 -31.76
C SER A 24 7.21 -27.93 -31.58
N ARG A 25 6.78 -26.93 -32.35
CA ARG A 25 7.35 -25.58 -32.32
C ARG A 25 7.16 -24.93 -30.95
N GLU A 26 6.10 -25.28 -30.23
CA GLU A 26 5.79 -24.79 -28.89
C GLU A 26 6.77 -25.32 -27.85
N PHE A 27 7.05 -26.62 -27.85
CA PHE A 27 8.02 -27.22 -26.93
C PHE A 27 9.45 -26.70 -27.18
N VAL A 28 9.88 -26.61 -28.44
CA VAL A 28 11.22 -26.12 -28.80
C VAL A 28 11.41 -24.64 -28.43
N ASN A 29 10.37 -23.82 -28.61
CA ASN A 29 10.40 -22.42 -28.21
C ASN A 29 10.45 -22.26 -26.68
N PHE A 30 9.67 -23.06 -25.93
CA PHE A 30 9.71 -23.08 -24.47
C PHE A 30 11.09 -23.50 -23.95
N PHE A 31 11.66 -24.58 -24.52
CA PHE A 31 12.98 -25.09 -24.14
C PHE A 31 14.09 -24.05 -24.36
N ARG A 32 14.03 -23.29 -25.47
CA ARG A 32 14.94 -22.18 -25.76
C ARG A 32 14.70 -20.94 -24.91
N ALA A 33 13.44 -20.59 -24.63
CA ALA A 33 13.08 -19.43 -23.80
C ALA A 33 13.60 -19.57 -22.36
N GLN A 34 13.65 -20.80 -21.85
CA GLN A 34 14.22 -21.15 -20.54
C GLN A 34 15.75 -21.31 -20.55
N LYS A 35 16.43 -20.99 -21.66
CA LYS A 35 17.90 -21.08 -21.84
C LYS A 35 18.49 -22.47 -21.56
N LEU A 36 17.74 -23.54 -21.82
CA LEU A 36 18.22 -24.91 -21.66
C LEU A 36 19.17 -25.31 -22.82
N ASP A 37 20.12 -26.22 -22.57
CA ASP A 37 21.17 -26.60 -23.53
C ASP A 37 20.60 -27.41 -24.72
N ASP A 38 20.67 -26.85 -25.93
CA ASP A 38 20.27 -27.50 -27.21
C ASP A 38 21.00 -28.85 -27.46
N LYS A 39 22.15 -29.09 -26.80
CA LYS A 39 22.86 -30.39 -26.84
C LYS A 39 22.09 -31.49 -26.10
N LEU A 40 21.38 -31.17 -25.02
CA LEU A 40 20.55 -32.12 -24.27
C LEU A 40 19.33 -32.55 -25.09
N LEU A 41 18.67 -31.59 -25.75
CA LEU A 41 17.53 -31.89 -26.62
C LEU A 41 17.93 -32.79 -27.81
N ARG A 42 19.11 -32.56 -28.40
CA ARG A 42 19.65 -33.44 -29.44
C ARG A 42 20.00 -34.82 -28.92
N LYS A 43 20.57 -34.93 -27.71
CA LYS A 43 20.88 -36.21 -27.06
C LYS A 43 19.60 -37.01 -26.78
N LEU A 44 18.57 -36.38 -26.23
CA LEU A 44 17.26 -36.99 -26.00
C LEU A 44 16.63 -37.51 -27.31
N LYS A 45 16.64 -36.71 -28.38
CA LYS A 45 16.14 -37.10 -29.70
C LYS A 45 16.92 -38.28 -30.32
N SER A 46 18.21 -38.40 -30.01
CA SER A 46 19.03 -39.53 -30.44
C SER A 46 18.74 -40.79 -29.61
N THR A 47 18.60 -40.65 -28.30
CA THR A 47 18.28 -41.74 -27.37
C THR A 47 16.91 -42.35 -27.67
N LEU A 48 15.88 -41.54 -27.85
CA LEU A 48 14.54 -42.02 -28.19
C LEU A 48 14.54 -42.74 -29.54
N ARG A 49 15.31 -42.26 -30.54
CA ARG A 49 15.45 -42.95 -31.84
C ARG A 49 16.12 -44.31 -31.70
N GLY A 50 17.14 -44.41 -30.84
CA GLY A 50 17.78 -45.69 -30.53
C GLY A 50 16.81 -46.68 -29.84
N LEU A 51 15.98 -46.20 -28.92
CA LEU A 51 14.95 -47.00 -28.26
C LEU A 51 13.91 -47.51 -29.26
N ASN A 52 13.46 -46.68 -30.21
CA ASN A 52 12.45 -47.07 -31.20
C ASN A 52 12.89 -48.25 -32.09
N VAL A 53 14.19 -48.36 -32.37
CA VAL A 53 14.75 -49.48 -33.16
C VAL A 53 14.82 -50.77 -32.35
N LEU A 54 14.96 -50.66 -31.02
CA LEU A 54 15.03 -51.82 -30.11
C LEU A 54 13.66 -52.33 -29.68
N LEU A 55 12.61 -51.51 -29.81
CA LEU A 55 11.25 -51.84 -29.42
C LEU A 55 10.65 -52.96 -30.27
N ASP A 56 10.82 -52.92 -31.59
CA ASP A 56 10.29 -53.95 -32.48
C ASP A 56 10.86 -55.35 -32.14
N ASP A 57 12.15 -55.45 -31.78
CA ASP A 57 12.81 -56.72 -31.40
C ASP A 57 12.53 -57.13 -29.94
N ALA A 58 12.34 -56.16 -29.04
CA ALA A 58 11.97 -56.41 -27.64
C ALA A 58 10.51 -56.88 -27.51
N GLU A 59 9.62 -56.39 -28.37
CA GLU A 59 8.20 -56.75 -28.36
C GLU A 59 7.94 -58.21 -28.71
N ASP A 60 8.71 -58.78 -29.65
CA ASP A 60 8.64 -60.20 -30.00
C ASP A 60 9.24 -61.09 -28.90
N LYS A 61 10.30 -60.61 -28.22
CA LYS A 61 11.03 -61.38 -27.20
C LYS A 61 10.40 -61.32 -25.81
N GLN A 62 9.54 -60.33 -25.51
CA GLN A 62 8.86 -60.22 -24.21
C GLN A 62 7.92 -61.40 -23.90
N ILE A 63 7.46 -62.11 -24.93
CA ILE A 63 6.53 -63.25 -24.78
C ILE A 63 7.25 -64.48 -24.22
N THR A 64 8.55 -64.62 -24.51
CA THR A 64 9.36 -65.79 -24.15
C THR A 64 10.42 -65.50 -23.09
N ASN A 65 10.81 -64.24 -22.90
CA ASN A 65 11.83 -63.83 -21.93
C ASN A 65 11.27 -62.85 -20.89
N LEU A 66 11.16 -63.32 -19.64
CA LEU A 66 10.65 -62.55 -18.50
C LEU A 66 11.46 -61.28 -18.20
N ALA A 67 12.77 -61.28 -18.39
CA ALA A 67 13.58 -60.09 -18.16
C ALA A 67 13.31 -58.98 -19.20
N VAL A 68 13.02 -59.37 -20.44
CA VAL A 68 12.61 -58.43 -21.51
C VAL A 68 11.21 -57.90 -21.24
N LYS A 69 10.32 -58.72 -20.66
CA LYS A 69 8.98 -58.29 -20.25
C LYS A 69 9.00 -57.27 -19.11
N ASP A 70 9.79 -57.51 -18.06
CA ASP A 70 9.91 -56.58 -16.94
C ASP A 70 10.52 -55.24 -17.40
N TRP A 71 11.54 -55.29 -18.26
CA TRP A 71 12.10 -54.09 -18.89
C TRP A 71 11.07 -53.32 -19.74
N MET A 72 10.22 -54.03 -20.49
CA MET A 72 9.14 -53.41 -21.28
C MET A 72 8.07 -52.76 -20.39
N ASP A 73 7.74 -53.33 -19.24
CA ASP A 73 6.77 -52.74 -18.31
C ASP A 73 7.34 -51.50 -17.60
N GLU A 74 8.64 -51.49 -17.28
CA GLU A 74 9.33 -50.27 -16.80
C GLU A 74 9.38 -49.18 -17.87
N LEU A 75 9.63 -49.56 -19.14
CA LEU A 75 9.62 -48.63 -20.26
C LEU A 75 8.23 -48.00 -20.46
N LYS A 76 7.14 -48.77 -20.31
CA LYS A 76 5.77 -48.24 -20.34
C LYS A 76 5.56 -47.16 -19.29
N VAL A 77 5.97 -47.43 -18.04
CA VAL A 77 5.84 -46.47 -16.93
C VAL A 77 6.66 -45.20 -17.22
N ALA A 78 7.87 -45.34 -17.73
CA ALA A 78 8.72 -44.21 -18.09
C ALA A 78 8.13 -43.36 -19.23
N VAL A 79 7.50 -44.01 -20.23
CA VAL A 79 6.80 -43.35 -21.34
C VAL A 79 5.58 -42.58 -20.85
N TYR A 80 4.79 -43.13 -19.92
CA TYR A 80 3.65 -42.42 -19.31
C TYR A 80 4.12 -41.19 -18.51
N HIS A 81 5.14 -41.33 -17.66
CA HIS A 81 5.69 -40.18 -16.93
C HIS A 81 6.27 -39.11 -17.86
N ALA A 82 6.83 -39.50 -19.00
CA ALA A 82 7.32 -38.54 -19.99
C ALA A 82 6.18 -37.80 -20.69
N ASP A 83 5.06 -38.47 -20.98
CA ASP A 83 3.87 -37.84 -21.57
C ASP A 83 3.19 -36.88 -20.58
N ASP A 84 3.05 -37.29 -19.31
CA ASP A 84 2.53 -36.44 -18.23
C ASP A 84 3.37 -35.15 -18.08
N LEU A 85 4.70 -35.28 -18.14
CA LEU A 85 5.62 -34.15 -18.06
C LEU A 85 5.52 -33.25 -19.30
N LEU A 86 5.28 -33.81 -20.49
CA LEU A 86 5.06 -33.01 -21.70
C LEU A 86 3.71 -32.30 -21.68
N ASP A 87 2.68 -32.87 -21.07
CA ASP A 87 1.40 -32.19 -20.82
C ASP A 87 1.59 -31.04 -19.81
N GLU A 88 2.38 -31.24 -18.75
CA GLU A 88 2.73 -30.18 -17.80
C GLU A 88 3.50 -29.04 -18.49
N ILE A 89 4.47 -29.37 -19.35
CA ILE A 89 5.23 -28.38 -20.12
C ILE A 89 4.35 -27.69 -21.17
N ALA A 90 3.43 -28.39 -21.82
CA ALA A 90 2.48 -27.79 -22.76
C ALA A 90 1.54 -26.80 -22.04
N THR A 91 1.05 -27.18 -20.86
CA THR A 91 0.25 -26.31 -19.99
C THR A 91 1.04 -25.07 -19.56
N GLU A 92 2.30 -25.26 -19.18
CA GLU A 92 3.19 -24.18 -18.75
C GLU A 92 3.62 -23.27 -19.92
N ALA A 93 3.82 -23.83 -21.12
CA ALA A 93 4.09 -23.07 -22.33
C ALA A 93 2.89 -22.22 -22.75
N LEU A 94 1.65 -22.72 -22.56
CA LEU A 94 0.43 -21.93 -22.72
C LEU A 94 0.32 -20.83 -21.67
N ARG A 95 0.68 -21.11 -20.41
CA ARG A 95 0.79 -20.11 -19.33
C ARG A 95 1.78 -19.02 -19.68
N CYS A 96 3.02 -19.36 -20.04
CA CYS A 96 4.04 -18.39 -20.47
C CYS A 96 3.62 -17.60 -21.72
N LYS A 97 2.87 -18.20 -22.64
CA LYS A 97 2.33 -17.51 -23.83
C LYS A 97 1.20 -16.55 -23.49
N SER A 98 0.42 -16.83 -22.44
CA SER A 98 -0.49 -15.85 -21.84
C SER A 98 0.28 -14.74 -21.11
N GLU A 99 1.26 -15.08 -20.28
CA GLU A 99 2.05 -14.10 -19.51
C GLU A 99 2.87 -13.15 -20.40
N ALA A 100 3.44 -13.65 -21.51
CA ALA A 100 4.17 -12.84 -22.49
C ALA A 100 3.27 -11.86 -23.28
N LYS A 101 1.95 -12.06 -23.28
CA LYS A 101 0.98 -11.12 -23.86
C LYS A 101 0.50 -10.05 -22.87
N TYR A 102 0.78 -10.20 -21.58
CA TYR A 102 0.17 -9.38 -20.51
C TYR A 102 1.17 -8.85 -19.47
N HIS A 103 2.38 -8.44 -19.88
CA HIS A 103 3.26 -7.65 -19.01
C HIS A 103 2.91 -6.15 -19.01
N SER A 104 1.68 -5.83 -18.58
CA SER A 104 1.36 -4.53 -17.99
C SER A 104 0.44 -4.73 -16.79
N GLY A 105 0.97 -4.39 -15.60
CA GLY A 105 0.39 -4.45 -14.26
C GLY A 105 -1.11 -4.76 -14.10
N SER A 106 -1.39 -5.95 -13.57
CA SER A 106 -2.31 -6.26 -12.46
C SER A 106 -2.70 -7.74 -12.58
N ASP A 107 -2.50 -8.52 -11.52
CA ASP A 107 -2.94 -9.92 -11.46
C ASP A 107 -4.47 -9.98 -11.29
N GLN A 108 -5.22 -9.48 -12.27
CA GLN A 108 -6.68 -9.48 -12.24
C GLN A 108 -7.22 -10.57 -13.16
N LEU A 109 -8.11 -11.41 -12.63
CA LEU A 109 -8.88 -12.37 -13.44
C LEU A 109 -9.77 -11.59 -14.41
N ILE A 110 -9.46 -11.67 -15.72
CA ILE A 110 -10.15 -10.92 -16.80
C ILE A 110 -11.21 -11.78 -17.51
N THR A 111 -11.06 -13.11 -17.52
CA THR A 111 -11.98 -14.05 -18.19
C THR A 111 -12.20 -15.30 -17.34
N LEU A 112 -13.35 -15.97 -17.51
CA LEU A 112 -13.65 -17.26 -16.89
C LEU A 112 -13.49 -18.42 -17.89
N PRO A 113 -13.18 -19.64 -17.42
CA PRO A 113 -13.07 -20.80 -18.30
C PRO A 113 -14.38 -21.10 -19.04
N VAL A 114 -14.30 -21.35 -20.35
CA VAL A 114 -15.44 -21.66 -21.24
C VAL A 114 -16.17 -22.97 -20.94
N ASN A 115 -15.72 -23.75 -19.95
CA ASN A 115 -16.33 -25.01 -19.51
C ASN A 115 -17.00 -24.89 -18.13
N LEU A 116 -17.04 -23.69 -17.53
CA LEU A 116 -17.60 -23.47 -16.20
C LEU A 116 -19.09 -23.85 -16.11
N GLN A 117 -19.83 -23.75 -17.22
CA GLN A 117 -21.23 -24.19 -17.36
C GLN A 117 -21.44 -25.69 -17.11
N LYS A 118 -20.37 -26.51 -17.10
CA LYS A 118 -20.47 -27.95 -16.75
C LYS A 118 -20.61 -28.18 -15.25
N LEU A 119 -20.30 -27.19 -14.41
CA LEU A 119 -20.34 -27.31 -12.96
C LEU A 119 -21.77 -27.13 -12.42
N ILE A 120 -22.73 -27.91 -12.88
CA ILE A 120 -24.18 -27.73 -12.59
C ILE A 120 -24.54 -27.76 -11.09
N GLN A 121 -23.67 -28.33 -10.24
CA GLN A 121 -23.83 -28.35 -8.78
C GLN A 121 -23.24 -27.13 -8.08
N LEU A 122 -22.62 -26.20 -8.82
CA LEU A 122 -21.99 -25.01 -8.27
C LEU A 122 -23.05 -24.13 -7.60
N ARG A 123 -22.84 -23.83 -6.32
CA ARG A 123 -23.72 -22.98 -5.53
C ARG A 123 -23.16 -21.59 -5.35
N HIS A 124 -21.86 -21.44 -5.16
CA HIS A 124 -21.23 -20.16 -4.86
C HIS A 124 -20.10 -19.88 -5.84
N LEU A 125 -20.18 -18.76 -6.54
CA LEU A 125 -19.16 -18.22 -7.41
C LEU A 125 -18.88 -16.77 -6.99
N ASP A 126 -17.81 -16.58 -6.22
CA ASP A 126 -17.38 -15.25 -5.80
C ASP A 126 -16.31 -14.69 -6.75
N LEU A 127 -16.65 -13.59 -7.39
CA LEU A 127 -15.85 -12.83 -8.36
C LEU A 127 -15.51 -11.41 -7.82
N THR A 128 -15.65 -11.18 -6.52
CA THR A 128 -15.36 -9.88 -5.89
C THR A 128 -13.89 -9.52 -6.07
N GLY A 129 -13.61 -8.29 -6.50
CA GLY A 129 -12.24 -7.80 -6.71
C GLY A 129 -11.60 -8.25 -8.03
N THR A 130 -12.32 -9.04 -8.85
CA THR A 130 -11.89 -9.37 -10.21
C THR A 130 -12.22 -8.23 -11.18
N ASN A 131 -11.49 -8.13 -12.29
CA ASN A 131 -11.76 -7.16 -13.36
C ASN A 131 -12.27 -7.88 -14.60
N LEU A 132 -13.28 -8.72 -14.36
CA LEU A 132 -13.87 -9.58 -15.37
C LEU A 132 -14.43 -8.73 -16.52
N GLN A 133 -14.03 -9.03 -17.76
CA GLN A 133 -14.45 -8.30 -18.95
C GLN A 133 -15.59 -9.00 -19.70
N GLU A 134 -15.77 -10.30 -19.50
CA GLU A 134 -16.84 -11.07 -20.13
C GLU A 134 -17.25 -12.30 -19.30
N MET A 135 -18.54 -12.66 -19.37
CA MET A 135 -19.05 -13.94 -18.88
C MET A 135 -18.82 -15.04 -19.92
N PRO A 136 -18.63 -16.30 -19.52
CA PRO A 136 -18.62 -17.41 -20.46
C PRO A 136 -20.06 -17.69 -20.94
N MET A 137 -20.19 -18.31 -22.12
CA MET A 137 -21.48 -18.66 -22.70
C MET A 137 -22.24 -19.66 -21.82
N GLN A 138 -23.57 -19.55 -21.79
CA GLN A 138 -24.47 -20.53 -21.17
C GLN A 138 -24.32 -20.66 -19.63
N MET A 139 -23.99 -19.56 -18.95
CA MET A 139 -23.98 -19.50 -17.48
C MET A 139 -25.34 -19.86 -16.88
N SER A 140 -26.42 -19.64 -17.62
CA SER A 140 -27.80 -20.06 -17.33
C SER A 140 -27.99 -21.57 -17.03
N GLN A 141 -27.00 -22.43 -17.33
CA GLN A 141 -27.02 -23.84 -16.91
C GLN A 141 -26.83 -24.02 -15.40
N LEU A 142 -26.21 -23.05 -14.72
CA LEU A 142 -25.94 -23.08 -13.28
C LEU A 142 -27.18 -22.60 -12.48
N LYS A 143 -28.34 -23.23 -12.70
CA LYS A 143 -29.64 -22.79 -12.13
C LYS A 143 -29.69 -22.76 -10.60
N ASP A 144 -28.84 -23.58 -10.02
CA ASP A 144 -28.74 -23.83 -8.59
C ASP A 144 -27.84 -22.83 -7.84
N LEU A 145 -27.29 -21.85 -8.56
CA LEU A 145 -26.37 -20.84 -8.05
C LEU A 145 -27.08 -19.90 -7.06
N GLN A 146 -26.48 -19.78 -5.87
CA GLN A 146 -26.95 -18.97 -4.74
C GLN A 146 -26.12 -17.71 -4.53
N LEU A 147 -24.85 -17.71 -4.92
CA LEU A 147 -23.97 -16.54 -4.82
C LEU A 147 -23.28 -16.33 -6.16
N LEU A 148 -23.48 -15.15 -6.74
CA LEU A 148 -22.79 -14.65 -7.92
C LEU A 148 -22.53 -13.16 -7.72
N THR A 149 -21.29 -12.81 -7.39
CA THR A 149 -21.00 -11.42 -6.98
C THR A 149 -20.78 -10.46 -8.16
N ALA A 150 -20.48 -10.96 -9.36
CA ALA A 150 -20.34 -10.18 -10.59
C ALA A 150 -20.94 -10.90 -11.80
N PHE A 151 -21.61 -10.13 -12.68
CA PHE A 151 -22.14 -10.58 -13.95
C PHE A 151 -21.89 -9.51 -15.02
N VAL A 152 -21.09 -9.84 -16.03
CA VAL A 152 -20.73 -8.91 -17.11
C VAL A 152 -21.61 -9.18 -18.32
N VAL A 153 -22.44 -8.22 -18.71
CA VAL A 153 -23.32 -8.38 -19.88
C VAL A 153 -22.50 -8.31 -21.16
N GLY A 154 -22.53 -9.37 -21.97
CA GLY A 154 -21.84 -9.45 -23.26
C GLY A 154 -22.68 -8.93 -24.44
N LYS A 155 -22.03 -8.66 -25.57
CA LYS A 155 -22.66 -8.16 -26.81
C LYS A 155 -23.29 -9.26 -27.68
N SER A 156 -22.87 -10.51 -27.50
CA SER A 156 -23.27 -11.64 -28.33
C SER A 156 -24.50 -12.35 -27.76
N LYS A 157 -25.31 -12.95 -28.64
CA LYS A 157 -26.45 -13.78 -28.22
C LYS A 157 -25.97 -14.91 -27.31
N GLY A 158 -26.61 -15.10 -26.16
CA GLY A 158 -26.21 -16.09 -25.15
C GLY A 158 -25.09 -15.65 -24.22
N LEU A 159 -24.83 -14.34 -24.15
CA LEU A 159 -24.06 -13.64 -23.09
C LEU A 159 -24.86 -12.45 -22.52
N GLY A 160 -26.16 -12.39 -22.85
CA GLY A 160 -27.03 -11.28 -22.52
C GLY A 160 -27.52 -11.35 -21.07
N ILE A 161 -28.02 -10.22 -20.58
CA ILE A 161 -28.61 -10.11 -19.25
C ILE A 161 -29.79 -11.07 -19.01
N GLU A 162 -30.43 -11.53 -20.10
CA GLU A 162 -31.50 -12.54 -20.10
C GLU A 162 -31.12 -13.86 -19.40
N GLU A 163 -29.82 -14.20 -19.32
CA GLU A 163 -29.37 -15.39 -18.60
C GLU A 163 -29.64 -15.32 -17.09
N LEU A 164 -29.73 -14.11 -16.53
CA LEU A 164 -30.03 -13.91 -15.12
C LEU A 164 -31.41 -14.46 -14.71
N LYS A 165 -32.31 -14.68 -15.68
CA LYS A 165 -33.66 -15.21 -15.43
C LYS A 165 -33.65 -16.56 -14.69
N GLU A 166 -32.65 -17.41 -14.94
CA GLU A 166 -32.58 -18.77 -14.39
C GLU A 166 -32.02 -18.81 -12.96
N PHE A 167 -31.36 -17.74 -12.49
CA PHE A 167 -30.76 -17.71 -11.15
C PHE A 167 -31.76 -17.21 -10.10
N HIS A 168 -32.73 -18.05 -9.75
CA HIS A 168 -33.80 -17.70 -8.80
C HIS A 168 -33.33 -17.60 -7.34
N HIS A 169 -32.23 -18.28 -7.01
CA HIS A 169 -31.74 -18.41 -5.63
C HIS A 169 -30.62 -17.45 -5.28
N LEU A 170 -30.29 -16.46 -6.12
CA LEU A 170 -29.23 -15.51 -5.82
C LEU A 170 -29.51 -14.72 -4.55
N GLN A 171 -28.49 -14.66 -3.69
CA GLN A 171 -28.54 -14.02 -2.38
C GLN A 171 -27.37 -13.05 -2.22
N ARG A 172 -27.49 -12.18 -1.22
CA ARG A 172 -26.43 -11.22 -0.83
C ARG A 172 -26.18 -10.19 -1.94
N ARG A 173 -25.00 -10.19 -2.57
CA ARG A 173 -24.55 -9.15 -3.49
C ARG A 173 -24.52 -9.64 -4.92
N LEU A 174 -25.03 -8.82 -5.84
CA LEU A 174 -24.89 -8.99 -7.28
C LEU A 174 -24.44 -7.66 -7.91
N SER A 175 -23.34 -7.67 -8.66
CA SER A 175 -22.94 -6.56 -9.52
C SER A 175 -23.20 -6.94 -10.98
N ILE A 176 -23.92 -6.09 -11.71
CA ILE A 176 -24.18 -6.25 -13.14
C ILE A 176 -23.47 -5.11 -13.86
N SER A 177 -22.45 -5.46 -14.63
CA SER A 177 -21.64 -4.50 -15.37
C SER A 177 -21.85 -4.64 -16.88
N SER A 178 -21.37 -3.65 -17.62
CA SER A 178 -21.52 -3.56 -19.06
C SER A 178 -22.97 -3.47 -19.56
N LEU A 179 -23.84 -2.80 -18.78
CA LEU A 179 -25.27 -2.67 -19.09
C LEU A 179 -25.57 -1.93 -20.40
N GLN A 180 -24.62 -1.16 -20.95
CA GLN A 180 -24.72 -0.56 -22.30
C GLN A 180 -24.90 -1.60 -23.42
N ASN A 181 -24.57 -2.88 -23.17
CA ASN A 181 -24.74 -3.96 -24.15
C ASN A 181 -26.19 -4.47 -24.23
N VAL A 182 -27.07 -4.08 -23.31
CA VAL A 182 -28.50 -4.43 -23.36
C VAL A 182 -29.19 -3.58 -24.43
N THR A 183 -29.83 -4.23 -25.41
CA THR A 183 -30.32 -3.56 -26.63
C THR A 183 -31.68 -2.88 -26.50
N ASN A 184 -32.45 -3.19 -25.45
CA ASN A 184 -33.76 -2.60 -25.13
C ASN A 184 -34.19 -2.98 -23.70
N GLY A 185 -35.17 -2.28 -23.14
CA GLY A 185 -35.70 -2.57 -21.81
C GLY A 185 -36.40 -3.93 -21.69
N MET A 186 -36.93 -4.50 -22.78
CA MET A 186 -37.53 -5.85 -22.74
C MET A 186 -36.47 -6.91 -22.40
N GLY A 187 -35.27 -6.81 -22.98
CA GLY A 187 -34.15 -7.69 -22.62
C GLY A 187 -33.72 -7.50 -21.17
N ALA A 188 -33.77 -6.27 -20.64
CA ALA A 188 -33.48 -5.99 -19.24
C ALA A 188 -34.51 -6.61 -18.28
N MET A 189 -35.80 -6.61 -18.66
CA MET A 189 -36.89 -7.18 -17.87
C MET A 189 -36.72 -8.69 -17.65
N GLU A 190 -36.10 -9.41 -18.60
CA GLU A 190 -35.81 -10.85 -18.46
C GLU A 190 -34.85 -11.14 -17.30
N ALA A 191 -34.07 -10.16 -16.82
CA ALA A 191 -33.22 -10.35 -15.65
C ALA A 191 -34.02 -10.70 -14.37
N LYS A 192 -35.32 -10.36 -14.34
CA LYS A 192 -36.28 -10.69 -13.27
C LYS A 192 -35.76 -10.31 -11.88
N LEU A 193 -35.15 -9.13 -11.74
CA LEU A 193 -34.59 -8.66 -10.47
C LEU A 193 -35.67 -8.48 -9.39
N GLU A 194 -36.92 -8.19 -9.78
CA GLU A 194 -38.06 -8.16 -8.87
C GLU A 194 -38.38 -9.52 -8.23
N GLU A 195 -38.01 -10.65 -8.85
CA GLU A 195 -38.27 -11.99 -8.32
C GLU A 195 -37.15 -12.47 -7.37
N LYS A 196 -35.99 -11.77 -7.34
CA LYS A 196 -34.80 -12.16 -6.57
C LYS A 196 -34.86 -11.64 -5.12
N MET A 197 -35.83 -12.13 -4.36
CA MET A 197 -36.16 -11.67 -3.00
C MET A 197 -35.04 -11.79 -1.95
N TYR A 198 -33.99 -12.57 -2.22
CA TYR A 198 -32.86 -12.82 -1.32
C TYR A 198 -31.63 -11.92 -1.61
N LEU A 199 -31.68 -11.10 -2.66
CA LEU A 199 -30.64 -10.10 -2.92
C LEU A 199 -30.73 -8.97 -1.90
N GLU A 200 -29.60 -8.64 -1.28
CA GLU A 200 -29.44 -7.56 -0.31
C GLU A 200 -28.68 -6.38 -0.90
N GLU A 201 -27.79 -6.61 -1.86
CA GLU A 201 -26.96 -5.58 -2.49
C GLU A 201 -26.96 -5.72 -4.01
N LEU A 202 -27.15 -4.60 -4.71
CA LEU A 202 -27.15 -4.54 -6.17
C LEU A 202 -26.27 -3.40 -6.65
N VAL A 203 -25.38 -3.67 -7.59
CA VAL A 203 -24.59 -2.67 -8.31
C VAL A 203 -24.95 -2.75 -9.79
N LEU A 204 -25.37 -1.64 -10.38
CA LEU A 204 -25.67 -1.52 -11.80
C LEU A 204 -24.64 -0.59 -12.45
N GLU A 205 -23.87 -1.09 -13.40
CA GLU A 205 -22.74 -0.36 -13.98
C GLU A 205 -22.72 -0.41 -15.51
N TRP A 206 -22.52 0.76 -16.10
CA TRP A 206 -22.24 0.95 -17.52
C TRP A 206 -20.73 1.15 -17.73
N SER A 207 -20.19 0.79 -18.89
CA SER A 207 -18.75 0.92 -19.17
C SER A 207 -18.31 2.35 -19.49
N SER A 208 -19.24 3.20 -19.90
CA SER A 208 -19.01 4.59 -20.29
C SER A 208 -20.34 5.33 -20.32
N SER A 209 -20.37 6.56 -19.82
CA SER A 209 -21.51 7.45 -19.98
C SER A 209 -21.67 7.77 -21.49
N THR A 210 -22.86 7.51 -22.05
CA THR A 210 -23.23 8.00 -23.39
C THR A 210 -24.29 9.10 -23.22
N ASN A 211 -24.42 10.02 -24.19
CA ASN A 211 -25.50 11.03 -24.18
C ASN A 211 -26.88 10.36 -24.04
N ASP A 212 -27.91 11.14 -23.70
CA ASP A 212 -29.32 10.71 -23.49
C ASP A 212 -29.82 9.60 -24.42
N SER A 213 -29.51 8.35 -24.08
CA SER A 213 -29.90 7.21 -24.89
C SER A 213 -31.26 6.75 -24.40
N GLN A 214 -32.26 6.80 -25.30
CA GLN A 214 -33.59 6.25 -25.01
C GLN A 214 -33.51 4.80 -24.51
N ASN A 215 -32.52 4.05 -25.02
CA ASN A 215 -32.25 2.69 -24.61
C ASN A 215 -31.78 2.59 -23.15
N GLU A 216 -30.83 3.42 -22.72
CA GLU A 216 -30.32 3.34 -21.34
C GLU A 216 -31.41 3.66 -20.31
N ARG A 217 -32.24 4.67 -20.59
CA ARG A 217 -33.42 4.99 -19.77
C ARG A 217 -34.38 3.79 -19.68
N ASP A 218 -34.75 3.22 -20.83
CA ASP A 218 -35.64 2.07 -20.89
C ASP A 218 -35.04 0.84 -20.17
N VAL A 219 -33.73 0.60 -20.28
CA VAL A 219 -33.04 -0.47 -19.54
C VAL A 219 -33.14 -0.26 -18.03
N LEU A 220 -32.76 0.91 -17.51
CA LEU A 220 -32.82 1.17 -16.06
C LEU A 220 -34.26 1.18 -15.53
N ASP A 221 -35.23 1.68 -16.31
CA ASP A 221 -36.66 1.62 -15.99
C ASP A 221 -37.15 0.18 -15.77
N LYS A 222 -36.60 -0.79 -16.52
CA LYS A 222 -36.98 -2.21 -16.47
C LYS A 222 -36.12 -3.05 -15.52
N LEU A 223 -35.03 -2.51 -14.97
CA LEU A 223 -34.17 -3.18 -13.97
C LEU A 223 -34.61 -2.91 -12.52
N LYS A 224 -35.92 -2.78 -12.28
CA LYS A 224 -36.45 -2.59 -10.94
C LYS A 224 -36.11 -3.80 -10.04
N PRO A 225 -35.43 -3.61 -8.89
CA PRO A 225 -35.11 -4.71 -7.99
C PRO A 225 -36.24 -5.04 -7.02
N HIS A 226 -36.15 -6.19 -6.36
CA HIS A 226 -37.02 -6.52 -5.22
C HIS A 226 -36.84 -5.51 -4.07
N THR A 227 -37.91 -5.18 -3.36
CA THR A 227 -37.95 -4.18 -2.27
C THR A 227 -37.21 -4.59 -0.97
N ASN A 228 -36.56 -5.76 -0.95
CA ASN A 228 -35.79 -6.26 0.19
C ASN A 228 -34.34 -5.76 0.18
N LEU A 229 -33.96 -5.04 -0.89
CA LEU A 229 -32.61 -4.53 -1.09
C LEU A 229 -32.20 -3.58 0.05
N LYS A 230 -30.96 -3.73 0.53
CA LYS A 230 -30.33 -2.90 1.56
C LYS A 230 -29.30 -1.94 0.97
N ARG A 231 -28.62 -2.30 -0.12
CA ARG A 231 -27.61 -1.46 -0.79
C ARG A 231 -27.89 -1.39 -2.30
N LEU A 232 -27.91 -0.18 -2.85
CA LEU A 232 -28.01 0.04 -4.29
C LEU A 232 -26.93 1.01 -4.76
N GLU A 233 -26.17 0.62 -5.78
CA GLU A 233 -25.21 1.49 -6.46
C GLU A 233 -25.55 1.57 -7.95
N ILE A 234 -25.54 2.77 -8.52
CA ILE A 234 -25.68 3.00 -9.96
C ILE A 234 -24.46 3.79 -10.44
N LYS A 235 -23.75 3.25 -11.43
CA LYS A 235 -22.49 3.80 -11.94
C LYS A 235 -22.54 4.03 -13.44
N ASN A 236 -22.01 5.17 -13.88
CA ASN A 236 -21.84 5.53 -15.30
C ASN A 236 -23.14 5.56 -16.11
N PHE A 237 -24.30 5.77 -15.48
CA PHE A 237 -25.58 5.80 -16.18
C PHE A 237 -25.68 7.04 -17.10
N GLY A 238 -25.88 6.83 -18.41
CA GLY A 238 -25.91 7.88 -19.42
C GLY A 238 -27.32 8.39 -19.77
N GLY A 239 -28.37 7.88 -19.13
CA GLY A 239 -29.71 8.43 -19.27
C GLY A 239 -29.87 9.80 -18.60
N THR A 240 -30.81 10.61 -19.09
CA THR A 240 -31.05 11.98 -18.56
C THR A 240 -31.95 12.06 -17.34
N ARG A 241 -32.65 10.98 -17.02
CA ARG A 241 -33.57 10.88 -15.88
C ARG A 241 -33.50 9.51 -15.25
N PHE A 242 -33.62 9.49 -13.93
CA PHE A 242 -33.78 8.27 -13.17
C PHE A 242 -35.22 7.76 -13.22
N PRO A 243 -35.43 6.45 -13.04
CA PRO A 243 -36.76 5.87 -12.95
C PRO A 243 -37.48 6.30 -11.66
N ASP A 244 -38.81 6.34 -11.72
CA ASP A 244 -39.67 6.70 -10.58
C ASP A 244 -39.47 5.78 -9.36
N TRP A 245 -39.07 4.52 -9.60
CA TRP A 245 -38.89 3.54 -8.53
C TRP A 245 -37.67 3.82 -7.65
N LEU A 246 -36.65 4.54 -8.13
CA LEU A 246 -35.36 4.70 -7.44
C LEU A 246 -35.47 5.48 -6.11
N GLY A 247 -36.43 6.38 -6.01
CA GLY A 247 -36.74 7.09 -4.77
C GLY A 247 -38.01 6.61 -4.08
N ASP A 248 -38.70 5.57 -4.58
CA ASP A 248 -40.03 5.20 -4.09
C ASP A 248 -40.02 4.65 -2.66
N LYS A 249 -41.04 5.02 -1.88
CA LYS A 249 -41.19 4.63 -0.46
C LYS A 249 -41.31 3.11 -0.23
N SER A 250 -41.61 2.32 -1.26
CA SER A 250 -41.65 0.85 -1.17
C SER A 250 -40.28 0.23 -0.88
N PHE A 251 -39.18 0.93 -1.19
CA PHE A 251 -37.81 0.52 -0.87
C PHE A 251 -37.44 0.85 0.58
N CYS A 252 -38.28 0.41 1.53
CA CYS A 252 -38.14 0.74 2.94
C CYS A 252 -36.93 0.09 3.63
N ASN A 253 -36.26 -0.86 2.99
CA ASN A 253 -35.09 -1.57 3.52
C ASN A 253 -33.75 -1.00 3.06
N ILE A 254 -33.73 -0.07 2.10
CA ILE A 254 -32.47 0.50 1.60
C ILE A 254 -31.82 1.31 2.72
N VAL A 255 -30.59 0.91 3.06
CA VAL A 255 -29.73 1.53 4.07
C VAL A 255 -28.63 2.36 3.40
N HIS A 256 -28.08 1.89 2.28
CA HIS A 256 -27.04 2.58 1.53
C HIS A 256 -27.45 2.79 0.07
N MET A 257 -27.24 4.00 -0.43
CA MET A 257 -27.41 4.33 -1.83
C MET A 257 -26.25 5.15 -2.36
N SER A 258 -25.74 4.78 -3.53
CA SER A 258 -24.67 5.52 -4.22
C SER A 258 -25.03 5.75 -5.69
N LEU A 259 -24.92 7.00 -6.13
CA LEU A 259 -24.97 7.40 -7.54
C LEU A 259 -23.60 7.94 -7.92
N ASP A 260 -23.01 7.37 -8.95
CA ASP A 260 -21.67 7.74 -9.39
C ASP A 260 -21.59 7.90 -10.91
N ASN A 261 -21.05 9.03 -11.34
CA ASN A 261 -20.76 9.33 -12.74
C ASN A 261 -21.98 9.24 -13.67
N CYS A 262 -23.17 9.63 -13.18
CA CYS A 262 -24.38 9.73 -14.00
C CYS A 262 -24.46 11.13 -14.64
N GLU A 263 -23.56 11.40 -15.58
CA GLU A 263 -23.24 12.75 -16.07
C GLU A 263 -24.41 13.52 -16.67
N TYR A 264 -25.36 12.84 -17.32
CA TYR A 264 -26.46 13.49 -18.05
C TYR A 264 -27.75 13.66 -17.23
N CYS A 265 -27.77 13.21 -15.97
CA CYS A 265 -28.93 13.36 -15.12
C CYS A 265 -29.08 14.80 -14.61
N PHE A 266 -30.27 15.39 -14.81
CA PHE A 266 -30.54 16.80 -14.46
C PHE A 266 -31.34 17.00 -13.17
N SER A 267 -31.86 15.93 -12.57
CA SER A 267 -32.55 15.96 -11.27
C SER A 267 -32.23 14.73 -10.43
N LEU A 268 -32.26 14.88 -9.11
CA LEU A 268 -32.09 13.78 -8.17
C LEU A 268 -33.45 13.15 -7.82
N PRO A 269 -33.52 11.82 -7.58
CA PRO A 269 -34.73 11.18 -7.06
C PRO A 269 -35.06 11.63 -5.62
N PRO A 270 -36.30 11.39 -5.16
CA PRO A 270 -36.77 11.78 -3.82
C PRO A 270 -36.23 10.90 -2.70
N PHE A 271 -34.91 10.89 -2.47
CA PHE A 271 -34.28 10.06 -1.45
C PHE A 271 -34.69 10.39 -0.01
N GLY A 272 -35.16 11.61 0.25
CA GLY A 272 -35.65 12.01 1.56
C GLY A 272 -36.81 11.17 2.08
N GLN A 273 -37.59 10.51 1.21
CA GLN A 273 -38.73 9.69 1.62
C GLN A 273 -38.37 8.24 1.97
N LEU A 274 -37.11 7.83 1.75
CA LEU A 274 -36.63 6.48 2.10
C LEU A 274 -36.42 6.36 3.62
N PRO A 275 -37.20 5.52 4.33
CA PRO A 275 -37.27 5.55 5.80
C PRO A 275 -36.02 4.99 6.50
N SER A 276 -35.31 4.05 5.87
CA SER A 276 -34.15 3.36 6.46
C SER A 276 -32.80 3.83 5.91
N LEU A 277 -32.81 4.79 4.98
CA LEU A 277 -31.59 5.29 4.34
C LEU A 277 -30.69 5.95 5.38
N LYS A 278 -29.47 5.40 5.54
CA LYS A 278 -28.43 5.89 6.45
C LYS A 278 -27.29 6.53 5.72
N ASP A 279 -26.89 5.97 4.58
CA ASP A 279 -25.72 6.41 3.83
C ASP A 279 -26.14 6.76 2.40
N LEU A 280 -25.92 8.02 2.01
CA LEU A 280 -26.20 8.51 0.67
C LEU A 280 -24.95 9.16 0.08
N GLU A 281 -24.50 8.62 -1.04
CA GLU A 281 -23.35 9.12 -1.80
C GLU A 281 -23.78 9.52 -3.20
N ILE A 282 -23.44 10.74 -3.60
CA ILE A 282 -23.75 11.28 -4.92
C ILE A 282 -22.48 11.90 -5.45
N SER A 283 -21.92 11.30 -6.50
CA SER A 283 -20.63 11.70 -7.04
C SER A 283 -20.63 11.82 -8.56
N ARG A 284 -19.80 12.74 -9.08
CA ARG A 284 -19.57 12.95 -10.52
C ARG A 284 -20.84 13.18 -11.34
N MET A 285 -21.83 13.90 -10.81
CA MET A 285 -23.08 14.23 -11.52
C MET A 285 -22.98 15.57 -12.26
N GLN A 286 -22.51 15.56 -13.51
CA GLN A 286 -22.26 16.79 -14.28
C GLN A 286 -23.53 17.54 -14.72
N GLY A 287 -24.67 16.88 -14.84
CA GLY A 287 -25.93 17.51 -15.25
C GLY A 287 -26.66 18.23 -14.12
N ILE A 288 -26.31 17.94 -12.86
CA ILE A 288 -27.00 18.51 -11.70
C ILE A 288 -26.50 19.93 -11.44
N THR A 289 -27.30 20.91 -11.86
CA THR A 289 -27.06 22.33 -11.58
C THR A 289 -27.73 22.80 -10.29
N LYS A 290 -28.79 22.11 -9.86
CA LYS A 290 -29.55 22.42 -8.65
C LYS A 290 -30.01 21.15 -7.95
N VAL A 291 -29.86 21.12 -6.63
CA VAL A 291 -30.52 20.15 -5.75
C VAL A 291 -31.78 20.81 -5.21
N GLY A 292 -32.94 20.51 -5.79
CA GLY A 292 -34.21 21.13 -5.46
C GLY A 292 -35.02 20.39 -4.41
N HIS A 293 -36.26 20.83 -4.21
CA HIS A 293 -37.22 20.23 -3.27
C HIS A 293 -37.51 18.75 -3.54
N GLU A 294 -37.39 18.31 -4.80
CA GLU A 294 -37.61 16.94 -5.25
C GLU A 294 -36.73 15.93 -4.53
N PHE A 295 -35.52 16.34 -4.11
CA PHE A 295 -34.57 15.49 -3.37
C PHE A 295 -35.14 15.00 -2.03
N TYR A 296 -36.03 15.79 -1.40
CA TYR A 296 -36.61 15.48 -0.10
C TYR A 296 -37.87 14.60 -0.20
N GLY A 297 -38.49 14.50 -1.38
CA GLY A 297 -39.76 13.82 -1.59
C GLY A 297 -40.96 14.58 -0.99
N ASP A 298 -42.10 13.88 -0.86
CA ASP A 298 -43.32 14.47 -0.28
C ASP A 298 -43.18 14.67 1.24
N SER A 299 -42.66 15.84 1.63
CA SER A 299 -42.43 16.23 3.02
C SER A 299 -43.71 16.57 3.80
N SER A 300 -44.89 16.46 3.18
CA SER A 300 -46.18 16.85 3.79
C SER A 300 -46.61 15.92 4.92
N LEU A 301 -46.22 14.64 4.86
CA LEU A 301 -46.65 13.60 5.80
C LEU A 301 -45.58 13.22 6.83
N ARG A 302 -44.29 13.38 6.49
CA ARG A 302 -43.15 12.96 7.31
C ARG A 302 -41.95 13.87 7.06
N LYS A 303 -41.13 14.07 8.09
CA LYS A 303 -39.82 14.72 7.93
C LYS A 303 -38.95 13.88 6.99
N PRO A 304 -38.27 14.50 6.00
CA PRO A 304 -37.37 13.78 5.12
C PRO A 304 -36.14 13.28 5.90
N PHE A 305 -35.43 12.29 5.35
CA PHE A 305 -34.14 11.78 5.87
C PHE A 305 -34.16 11.38 7.37
N GLN A 306 -35.16 10.61 7.79
CA GLN A 306 -35.37 10.20 9.19
C GLN A 306 -34.25 9.35 9.81
N SER A 307 -33.46 8.70 8.97
CA SER A 307 -32.41 7.76 9.37
C SER A 307 -31.05 8.12 8.82
N LEU A 308 -30.92 9.20 8.04
CA LEU A 308 -29.68 9.53 7.34
C LEU A 308 -28.59 9.91 8.34
N GLU A 309 -27.48 9.18 8.29
CA GLU A 309 -26.29 9.34 9.15
C GLU A 309 -25.12 9.94 8.35
N THR A 310 -24.99 9.61 7.06
CA THR A 310 -23.90 10.04 6.19
C THR A 310 -24.43 10.58 4.87
N LEU A 311 -24.01 11.79 4.49
CA LEU A 311 -24.32 12.42 3.20
C LEU A 311 -23.05 12.90 2.53
N ILE A 312 -22.78 12.41 1.32
CA ILE A 312 -21.59 12.73 0.54
C ILE A 312 -22.01 13.28 -0.82
N PHE A 313 -21.54 14.50 -1.12
CA PHE A 313 -21.51 15.07 -2.46
C PHE A 313 -20.05 15.20 -2.90
N GLU A 314 -19.65 14.51 -3.97
CA GLU A 314 -18.28 14.60 -4.52
C GLU A 314 -18.28 14.92 -6.03
N GLU A 315 -17.40 15.81 -6.49
CA GLU A 315 -17.20 16.10 -7.92
C GLU A 315 -18.48 16.55 -8.66
N MET A 316 -19.36 17.27 -7.97
CA MET A 316 -20.57 17.88 -8.55
C MET A 316 -20.21 19.22 -9.23
N LEU A 317 -19.56 19.18 -10.40
CA LEU A 317 -18.86 20.35 -10.97
C LEU A 317 -19.80 21.47 -11.44
N GLU A 318 -21.00 21.13 -11.86
CA GLU A 318 -22.00 22.09 -12.37
C GLU A 318 -23.01 22.55 -11.31
N TRP A 319 -22.94 21.99 -10.10
CA TRP A 319 -23.88 22.29 -9.02
C TRP A 319 -23.73 23.72 -8.50
N VAL A 320 -24.78 24.52 -8.61
CA VAL A 320 -24.81 25.95 -8.23
C VAL A 320 -25.66 26.19 -6.97
N ASP A 321 -26.84 25.58 -6.90
CA ASP A 321 -27.88 25.90 -5.90
C ASP A 321 -28.33 24.66 -5.12
N TRP A 322 -28.45 24.81 -3.80
CA TRP A 322 -29.01 23.79 -2.90
C TRP A 322 -30.22 24.38 -2.18
N TYR A 323 -31.40 23.84 -2.48
CA TYR A 323 -32.62 24.14 -1.74
C TYR A 323 -32.55 23.54 -0.33
N ILE A 324 -32.51 24.42 0.68
CA ILE A 324 -32.41 24.05 2.11
C ILE A 324 -33.78 24.23 2.77
N LEU A 325 -34.30 23.21 3.46
CA LEU A 325 -35.54 23.37 4.22
C LEU A 325 -35.29 24.14 5.51
N GLU A 326 -36.26 24.95 5.93
CA GLU A 326 -36.12 25.80 7.11
C GLU A 326 -36.07 25.00 8.44
N SER A 327 -36.56 23.76 8.47
CA SER A 327 -36.37 22.88 9.64
C SER A 327 -36.57 21.38 9.37
N GLY A 328 -35.78 20.54 10.06
CA GLY A 328 -36.14 19.14 10.36
C GLY A 328 -35.65 18.04 9.40
N GLU A 329 -34.89 18.37 8.37
CA GLU A 329 -34.35 17.46 7.35
C GLU A 329 -33.28 16.49 7.88
N PHE A 330 -32.20 16.98 8.48
CA PHE A 330 -31.03 16.16 8.80
C PHE A 330 -30.89 15.87 10.29
N SER A 331 -31.95 15.34 10.92
CA SER A 331 -32.00 15.16 12.38
C SER A 331 -30.98 14.16 12.95
N LYS A 332 -30.61 13.13 12.17
CA LYS A 332 -29.64 12.10 12.58
C LYS A 332 -28.31 12.16 11.83
N LEU A 333 -28.13 13.16 10.95
CA LEU A 333 -26.94 13.26 10.11
C LEU A 333 -25.71 13.53 10.99
N LYS A 334 -24.74 12.62 10.91
CA LYS A 334 -23.47 12.65 11.64
C LYS A 334 -22.34 13.16 10.75
N GLU A 335 -22.37 12.82 9.47
CA GLU A 335 -21.30 13.16 8.54
C GLU A 335 -21.85 13.86 7.30
N LEU A 336 -21.32 15.04 7.00
CA LEU A 336 -21.61 15.77 5.77
C LEU A 336 -20.29 16.08 5.05
N HIS A 337 -20.19 15.59 3.81
CA HIS A 337 -19.03 15.77 2.95
C HIS A 337 -19.45 16.49 1.67
N VAL A 338 -18.82 17.63 1.37
CA VAL A 338 -19.01 18.38 0.13
C VAL A 338 -17.64 18.63 -0.50
N ILE A 339 -17.29 17.81 -1.49
CA ILE A 339 -15.93 17.67 -2.01
C ILE A 339 -15.92 17.98 -3.51
N LYS A 340 -15.02 18.87 -3.95
CA LYS A 340 -14.85 19.26 -5.36
C LYS A 340 -16.16 19.75 -6.01
N CYS A 341 -16.89 20.63 -5.33
CA CYS A 341 -18.10 21.29 -5.85
C CYS A 341 -17.83 22.79 -6.11
N PRO A 342 -17.07 23.16 -7.17
CA PRO A 342 -16.53 24.51 -7.34
C PRO A 342 -17.56 25.58 -7.67
N LYS A 343 -18.70 25.22 -8.28
CA LYS A 343 -19.74 26.17 -8.69
C LYS A 343 -20.80 26.46 -7.62
N LEU A 344 -20.80 25.72 -6.51
CA LEU A 344 -21.80 25.85 -5.46
C LEU A 344 -21.68 27.22 -4.80
N ILE A 345 -22.75 28.02 -4.82
CA ILE A 345 -22.78 29.40 -4.28
C ILE A 345 -23.58 29.45 -2.97
N GLY A 346 -24.65 28.66 -2.88
CA GLY A 346 -25.62 28.67 -1.78
C GLY A 346 -25.04 28.30 -0.40
N GLY A 347 -25.90 28.27 0.61
CA GLY A 347 -25.51 27.90 1.98
C GLY A 347 -25.39 26.39 2.19
N LEU A 348 -24.97 26.01 3.38
CA LEU A 348 -25.13 24.65 3.91
C LEU A 348 -26.46 24.55 4.68
N PRO A 349 -26.98 23.34 4.89
CA PRO A 349 -28.14 23.11 5.75
C PRO A 349 -27.97 23.79 7.12
N LYS A 350 -28.95 24.61 7.49
CA LYS A 350 -28.89 25.46 8.70
C LYS A 350 -29.07 24.69 10.01
N HIS A 351 -29.43 23.40 9.98
CA HIS A 351 -29.75 22.66 11.20
C HIS A 351 -29.37 21.18 11.11
N ILE A 352 -28.12 20.88 11.45
CA ILE A 352 -27.58 19.50 11.54
C ILE A 352 -27.17 19.20 12.99
N PRO A 353 -28.12 18.83 13.87
CA PRO A 353 -27.90 18.81 15.31
C PRO A 353 -26.98 17.68 15.77
N SER A 354 -26.94 16.57 15.02
CA SER A 354 -26.18 15.36 15.33
C SER A 354 -24.83 15.30 14.60
N CYS A 355 -24.44 16.37 13.90
CA CYS A 355 -23.23 16.39 13.08
C CYS A 355 -22.00 16.15 13.95
N VAL A 356 -21.20 15.15 13.62
CA VAL A 356 -19.92 14.79 14.25
C VAL A 356 -18.75 15.25 13.39
N ARG A 357 -18.88 15.15 12.05
CA ARG A 357 -17.85 15.52 11.08
C ARG A 357 -18.45 16.32 9.92
N LEU A 358 -17.89 17.50 9.69
CA LEU A 358 -18.18 18.32 8.50
C LEU A 358 -16.91 18.48 7.66
N GLU A 359 -17.00 18.10 6.39
CA GLU A 359 -15.87 18.12 5.47
C GLU A 359 -16.23 18.88 4.19
N ILE A 360 -15.52 19.97 3.93
CA ILE A 360 -15.70 20.81 2.75
C ILE A 360 -14.35 20.94 2.06
N GLN A 361 -14.26 20.47 0.83
CA GLN A 361 -13.02 20.51 0.07
C GLN A 361 -13.23 21.05 -1.34
N LYS A 362 -12.36 21.94 -1.82
CA LYS A 362 -12.33 22.44 -3.21
C LYS A 362 -13.69 23.05 -3.64
N CYS A 363 -14.35 23.77 -2.72
CA CYS A 363 -15.63 24.46 -2.93
C CYS A 363 -15.40 25.98 -2.90
N SER A 364 -14.76 26.52 -3.93
CA SER A 364 -14.23 27.89 -3.92
C SER A 364 -15.27 29.01 -3.94
N ARG A 365 -16.48 28.75 -4.48
CA ARG A 365 -17.57 29.75 -4.56
C ARG A 365 -18.57 29.65 -3.44
N LEU A 366 -18.42 28.66 -2.54
CA LEU A 366 -19.35 28.41 -1.46
C LEU A 366 -19.28 29.54 -0.45
N MET A 367 -20.39 30.25 -0.26
CA MET A 367 -20.53 31.32 0.73
C MET A 367 -21.39 30.82 1.89
N ALA A 368 -20.75 30.24 2.91
CA ALA A 368 -21.45 29.62 4.03
C ALA A 368 -20.93 30.13 5.37
N GLN A 369 -21.86 30.40 6.29
CA GLN A 369 -21.55 30.68 7.69
C GLN A 369 -21.80 29.41 8.53
N LEU A 370 -20.75 28.91 9.17
CA LEU A 370 -20.84 27.68 9.97
C LEU A 370 -21.51 27.88 11.34
N SER A 371 -21.60 29.12 11.83
CA SER A 371 -22.05 29.48 13.19
C SER A 371 -23.45 29.00 13.57
N ASN A 372 -24.28 28.64 12.59
CA ASN A 372 -25.65 28.18 12.82
C ASN A 372 -25.93 26.77 12.29
N SER A 373 -25.06 26.22 11.43
CA SER A 373 -25.38 25.03 10.63
C SER A 373 -25.16 23.72 11.40
N CYS A 374 -24.20 23.71 12.32
CA CYS A 374 -23.79 22.53 13.08
C CYS A 374 -24.30 22.58 14.52
N GLY A 375 -24.85 21.47 15.01
CA GLY A 375 -25.21 21.34 16.42
C GLY A 375 -23.99 21.27 17.34
N ALA A 376 -24.25 21.34 18.65
CA ALA A 376 -23.24 21.21 19.70
C ALA A 376 -22.55 19.81 19.76
N GLY A 377 -22.65 18.98 18.73
CA GLY A 377 -22.03 17.66 18.63
C GLY A 377 -20.81 17.58 17.69
N THR A 378 -20.53 18.62 16.89
CA THR A 378 -19.50 18.54 15.85
C THR A 378 -18.11 18.46 16.47
N SER A 379 -17.43 17.34 16.21
CA SER A 379 -16.14 16.99 16.79
C SER A 379 -14.97 17.25 15.84
N GLU A 380 -15.21 17.17 14.53
CA GLU A 380 -14.20 17.32 13.47
C GLU A 380 -14.71 18.25 12.36
N LEU A 381 -13.92 19.25 12.01
CA LEU A 381 -14.18 20.18 10.92
C LEU A 381 -12.97 20.24 9.98
N VAL A 382 -13.21 19.90 8.71
CA VAL A 382 -12.18 19.91 7.66
C VAL A 382 -12.58 20.89 6.57
N LEU A 383 -11.75 21.92 6.38
CA LEU A 383 -11.90 22.94 5.34
C LEU A 383 -10.67 22.89 4.43
N ASN A 384 -10.86 22.65 3.14
CA ASN A 384 -9.80 22.68 2.13
C ASN A 384 -10.22 23.52 0.93
N ARG A 385 -9.45 24.54 0.52
CA ARG A 385 -9.69 25.32 -0.71
C ARG A 385 -11.15 25.84 -0.83
N CYS A 386 -11.66 26.46 0.23
CA CYS A 386 -13.05 26.92 0.34
C CYS A 386 -13.12 28.32 0.99
N ASP A 387 -12.48 29.32 0.37
CA ASP A 387 -12.27 30.67 0.93
C ASP A 387 -13.55 31.42 1.35
N GLY A 388 -14.69 31.15 0.71
CA GLY A 388 -15.97 31.78 1.04
C GLY A 388 -16.65 31.23 2.29
N VAL A 389 -16.12 30.17 2.90
CA VAL A 389 -16.66 29.58 4.13
C VAL A 389 -16.09 30.31 5.34
N GLU A 390 -16.93 31.14 5.97
CA GLU A 390 -16.55 31.87 7.17
C GLU A 390 -16.60 30.93 8.40
N LEU A 391 -15.48 30.86 9.11
CA LEU A 391 -15.39 30.22 10.42
C LEU A 391 -16.17 31.06 11.44
N GLY A 392 -17.46 30.81 11.56
CA GLY A 392 -18.24 31.25 12.72
C GLY A 392 -18.04 30.24 13.84
N CYS A 393 -17.25 30.59 14.88
CA CYS A 393 -16.95 29.65 15.97
C CYS A 393 -18.06 29.57 17.03
N ARG A 394 -19.01 30.52 17.01
CA ARG A 394 -20.25 30.43 17.81
C ARG A 394 -21.00 29.15 17.44
N GLY A 395 -21.31 28.31 18.43
CA GLY A 395 -22.04 27.04 18.23
C GLY A 395 -21.16 25.79 18.05
N LEU A 396 -19.85 25.93 17.83
CA LEU A 396 -18.90 24.81 17.64
C LEU A 396 -18.16 24.43 18.94
N SER A 397 -18.78 24.60 20.11
CA SER A 397 -18.11 24.43 21.41
C SER A 397 -17.59 23.00 21.67
N SER A 398 -18.13 21.99 21.00
CA SER A 398 -17.72 20.59 21.14
C SER A 398 -16.62 20.17 20.15
N LEU A 399 -16.15 21.09 19.30
CA LEU A 399 -15.14 20.78 18.30
C LEU A 399 -13.83 20.35 18.97
N THR A 400 -13.31 19.18 18.58
CA THR A 400 -12.07 18.61 19.11
C THR A 400 -10.93 18.68 18.09
N LYS A 401 -11.25 18.65 16.80
CA LYS A 401 -10.30 18.69 15.68
C LYS A 401 -10.72 19.72 14.65
N LEU A 402 -9.81 20.61 14.28
CA LEU A 402 -9.99 21.59 13.22
C LEU A 402 -8.84 21.48 12.22
N LYS A 403 -9.16 21.30 10.94
CA LYS A 403 -8.18 21.29 9.85
C LYS A 403 -8.56 22.31 8.79
N ILE A 404 -7.70 23.29 8.57
CA ILE A 404 -7.83 24.30 7.51
C ILE A 404 -6.68 24.10 6.53
N SER A 405 -6.97 24.06 5.23
CA SER A 405 -5.92 23.87 4.25
C SER A 405 -6.18 24.52 2.89
N GLY A 406 -5.12 24.96 2.22
CA GLY A 406 -5.21 25.45 0.84
C GLY A 406 -6.12 26.68 0.68
N MET A 407 -6.16 27.59 1.65
CA MET A 407 -7.01 28.79 1.62
C MET A 407 -6.18 30.01 1.19
N PRO A 408 -6.13 30.37 -0.11
CA PRO A 408 -5.25 31.44 -0.60
C PRO A 408 -5.69 32.83 -0.16
N ASN A 409 -6.96 33.07 0.15
CA ASN A 409 -7.46 34.39 0.58
C ASN A 409 -7.57 34.57 2.10
N LEU A 410 -7.29 33.52 2.88
CA LEU A 410 -7.32 33.58 4.35
C LEU A 410 -6.17 34.43 4.88
N LYS A 411 -6.48 35.68 5.25
CA LYS A 411 -5.50 36.64 5.82
C LYS A 411 -5.35 36.53 7.33
N GLU A 412 -6.47 36.36 8.02
CA GLU A 412 -6.56 36.29 9.48
C GLU A 412 -7.60 35.24 9.88
N LEU A 413 -7.42 34.61 11.04
CA LEU A 413 -8.41 33.72 11.63
C LEU A 413 -9.39 34.53 12.49
N THR A 414 -10.62 34.03 12.64
CA THR A 414 -11.66 34.70 13.43
C THR A 414 -11.22 34.91 14.90
N PRO A 415 -11.50 36.08 15.51
CA PRO A 415 -11.28 36.31 16.94
C PRO A 415 -12.05 35.33 17.83
N GLU A 416 -13.12 34.73 17.31
CA GLU A 416 -13.95 33.76 18.02
C GLU A 416 -13.29 32.40 18.19
N LEU A 417 -12.09 32.17 17.63
CA LEU A 417 -11.38 30.89 17.73
C LEU A 417 -11.17 30.47 19.19
N CYS A 418 -10.90 31.42 20.09
CA CYS A 418 -10.71 31.17 21.53
C CYS A 418 -11.96 30.58 22.22
N THR A 419 -13.15 30.70 21.60
CA THR A 419 -14.42 30.15 22.14
C THR A 419 -14.51 28.62 22.01
N LEU A 420 -13.63 27.99 21.23
CA LEU A 420 -13.61 26.54 21.01
C LEU A 420 -12.97 25.81 22.21
N THR A 421 -13.66 25.80 23.35
CA THR A 421 -13.11 25.34 24.63
C THR A 421 -12.71 23.87 24.66
N ASN A 422 -13.25 23.01 23.77
CA ASN A 422 -12.90 21.59 23.69
C ASN A 422 -11.87 21.25 22.60
N LEU A 423 -11.36 22.24 21.85
CA LEU A 423 -10.45 21.96 20.73
C LEU A 423 -9.13 21.41 21.25
N LYS A 424 -8.75 20.22 20.77
CA LYS A 424 -7.51 19.53 21.12
C LYS A 424 -6.48 19.57 20.01
N GLU A 425 -6.91 19.46 18.76
CA GLU A 425 -6.04 19.43 17.58
C GLU A 425 -6.43 20.52 16.59
N PHE A 426 -5.44 21.34 16.21
CA PHE A 426 -5.60 22.37 15.18
C PHE A 426 -4.49 22.25 14.13
N ARG A 427 -4.89 22.05 12.87
CA ARG A 427 -3.98 21.95 11.73
C ARG A 427 -4.29 23.01 10.69
N ILE A 428 -3.26 23.75 10.29
CA ILE A 428 -3.29 24.72 9.18
C ILE A 428 -2.24 24.30 8.16
N ASP A 429 -2.61 24.19 6.90
CA ASP A 429 -1.67 23.83 5.83
C ASP A 429 -1.91 24.65 4.56
N SER A 430 -0.84 25.18 3.95
CA SER A 430 -0.91 25.80 2.63
C SER A 430 -1.89 26.99 2.58
N CYS A 431 -1.85 27.85 3.60
CA CYS A 431 -2.55 29.14 3.63
C CYS A 431 -1.52 30.26 3.41
N PRO A 432 -1.20 30.62 2.15
CA PRO A 432 -0.06 31.49 1.82
C PRO A 432 -0.26 32.96 2.17
N SER A 433 -1.49 33.42 2.43
CA SER A 433 -1.81 34.81 2.78
C SER A 433 -2.01 35.05 4.27
N LEU A 434 -1.92 34.00 5.10
CA LEU A 434 -2.17 34.09 6.54
C LEU A 434 -1.05 34.90 7.22
N LEU A 435 -1.38 36.06 7.77
CA LEU A 435 -0.41 37.02 8.35
C LEU A 435 -0.17 36.78 9.83
N SER A 436 -1.23 36.52 10.61
CA SER A 436 -1.17 36.34 12.06
C SER A 436 -2.38 35.57 12.61
N PHE A 437 -2.22 35.06 13.83
CA PHE A 437 -3.32 34.54 14.66
C PHE A 437 -4.05 35.69 15.37
N PRO A 438 -5.30 35.48 15.83
CA PRO A 438 -6.08 36.53 16.48
C PRO A 438 -5.48 36.91 17.84
N ASP A 439 -5.62 38.19 18.19
CA ASP A 439 -5.14 38.73 19.48
C ASP A 439 -5.87 38.13 20.69
N THR A 440 -7.01 37.48 20.48
CA THR A 440 -7.80 36.80 21.52
C THR A 440 -7.16 35.51 22.05
N GLY A 441 -6.06 35.05 21.44
CA GLY A 441 -5.33 33.85 21.84
C GLY A 441 -5.83 32.56 21.19
N LEU A 442 -5.15 31.45 21.47
CA LEU A 442 -5.55 30.12 21.02
C LEU A 442 -6.61 29.48 21.92
N PRO A 443 -7.32 28.45 21.43
CA PRO A 443 -8.28 27.69 22.24
C PRO A 443 -7.65 27.12 23.52
N PRO A 444 -8.34 27.21 24.67
CA PRO A 444 -7.73 26.95 25.98
C PRO A 444 -7.34 25.50 26.25
N MET A 445 -7.97 24.51 25.58
CA MET A 445 -7.65 23.08 25.73
C MET A 445 -6.78 22.53 24.58
N LEU A 446 -6.25 23.40 23.71
CA LEU A 446 -5.48 22.98 22.55
C LEU A 446 -4.18 22.29 22.98
N THR A 447 -4.02 21.02 22.60
CA THR A 447 -2.84 20.20 22.93
C THR A 447 -1.89 20.05 21.74
N HIS A 448 -2.43 20.07 20.51
CA HIS A 448 -1.68 19.83 19.27
C HIS A 448 -1.92 20.94 18.26
N LEU A 449 -0.86 21.63 17.85
CA LEU A 449 -0.88 22.65 16.80
C LEU A 449 0.10 22.28 15.68
N SER A 450 -0.38 22.24 14.44
CA SER A 450 0.45 21.99 13.26
C SER A 450 0.22 23.08 12.21
N ILE A 451 1.28 23.77 11.80
CA ILE A 451 1.23 24.81 10.78
C ILE A 451 2.23 24.47 9.67
N CYS A 452 1.75 24.35 8.44
CA CYS A 452 2.55 23.93 7.29
C CYS A 452 2.33 24.89 6.11
N HIS A 453 3.38 25.21 5.36
CA HIS A 453 3.31 26.00 4.12
C HIS A 453 2.61 27.38 4.26
N CYS A 454 2.70 28.01 5.42
CA CYS A 454 2.22 29.37 5.69
C CYS A 454 3.38 30.37 5.64
N LYS A 455 3.79 30.78 4.44
CA LYS A 455 5.06 31.49 4.22
C LYS A 455 5.11 32.92 4.75
N VAL A 456 3.99 33.65 4.75
CA VAL A 456 3.93 35.06 5.19
C VAL A 456 3.50 35.24 6.66
N LEU A 457 3.33 34.15 7.39
CA LEU A 457 2.90 34.18 8.78
C LEU A 457 4.00 34.79 9.66
N HIS A 458 3.74 35.96 10.24
CA HIS A 458 4.74 36.73 10.99
C HIS A 458 4.76 36.42 12.49
N SER A 459 3.60 36.14 13.09
CA SER A 459 3.44 35.90 14.53
C SER A 459 2.39 34.84 14.83
N LEU A 460 2.66 34.01 15.84
CA LEU A 460 1.69 33.13 16.50
C LEU A 460 1.06 33.76 17.74
N LEU A 461 1.62 34.88 18.21
CA LEU A 461 1.21 35.60 19.42
C LEU A 461 0.32 36.80 19.08
N PRO A 462 -0.61 37.14 20.00
CA PRO A 462 -1.24 38.44 20.07
C PRO A 462 -0.21 39.57 20.12
N ARG A 463 -0.60 40.75 19.63
CA ARG A 463 0.21 41.96 19.73
C ARG A 463 0.25 42.57 21.14
N SER A 464 -0.56 42.09 22.09
CA SER A 464 -0.61 42.61 23.47
C SER A 464 0.20 41.75 24.44
N GLU A 465 1.00 42.41 25.29
CA GLU A 465 1.79 41.80 26.38
C GLU A 465 0.91 41.23 27.50
N ASP A 466 -0.34 41.65 27.58
CA ASP A 466 -1.34 41.13 28.51
C ASP A 466 -2.00 39.88 27.92
N MET A 467 -1.52 38.69 28.34
CA MET A 467 -2.30 37.47 28.63
C MET A 467 -1.36 36.24 28.74
N GLU A 468 -0.77 36.02 29.92
CA GLU A 468 -0.03 34.80 30.29
C GLU A 468 -0.88 33.51 30.29
N ASN A 469 -2.17 33.58 29.92
CA ASN A 469 -3.15 32.51 30.09
C ASN A 469 -3.50 31.73 28.81
N CYS A 470 -3.15 32.21 27.61
CA CYS A 470 -3.73 31.69 26.35
C CYS A 470 -3.13 30.37 25.83
N TYR A 471 -2.08 29.83 26.45
CA TYR A 471 -1.28 28.74 25.86
C TYR A 471 -0.86 27.65 26.85
N LYS A 472 -1.54 27.57 28.00
CA LYS A 472 -1.17 26.69 29.12
C LYS A 472 -1.38 25.18 28.86
N SER A 473 -2.00 24.81 27.75
CA SER A 473 -2.38 23.44 27.41
C SER A 473 -1.58 22.83 26.25
N LEU A 474 -0.84 23.63 25.47
CA LEU A 474 -0.19 23.13 24.27
C LEU A 474 0.98 22.22 24.62
N GLU A 475 0.93 20.98 24.12
CA GLU A 475 1.93 19.94 24.38
C GLU A 475 2.79 19.65 23.14
N THR A 476 2.19 19.73 21.94
CA THR A 476 2.85 19.46 20.67
C THR A 476 2.70 20.61 19.71
N LEU A 477 3.82 21.05 19.15
CA LEU A 477 3.86 22.06 18.09
C LEU A 477 4.73 21.62 16.92
N SER A 478 4.17 21.67 15.72
CA SER A 478 4.87 21.37 14.47
C SER A 478 4.76 22.53 13.48
N LEU A 479 5.90 23.04 13.04
CA LEU A 479 6.02 24.09 12.04
C LEU A 479 6.79 23.59 10.82
N SER A 480 6.27 23.84 9.62
CA SER A 480 6.94 23.44 8.38
C SER A 480 6.79 24.52 7.31
N ARG A 481 7.90 24.99 6.72
CA ARG A 481 7.91 26.00 5.65
C ARG A 481 7.12 27.27 6.02
N CYS A 482 7.31 27.75 7.25
CA CYS A 482 6.78 29.00 7.78
C CYS A 482 7.89 30.06 7.74
N ASP A 483 8.10 30.62 6.55
CA ASP A 483 9.31 31.37 6.24
C ASP A 483 9.36 32.75 6.89
N ALA A 484 8.25 33.47 7.06
CA ALA A 484 8.22 34.82 7.62
C ALA A 484 8.08 34.88 9.15
N LEU A 485 8.01 33.73 9.81
CA LEU A 485 7.74 33.65 11.25
C LEU A 485 8.94 34.16 12.03
N LYS A 486 8.73 35.21 12.83
CA LYS A 486 9.80 35.76 13.67
C LYS A 486 10.05 34.83 14.87
N PRO A 487 11.31 34.64 15.30
CA PRO A 487 11.60 34.02 16.60
C PRO A 487 11.02 34.90 17.73
N MET A 488 10.82 34.35 18.95
CA MET A 488 10.26 34.96 20.18
C MET A 488 8.87 34.47 20.66
N TRP A 489 8.37 33.32 20.21
CA TRP A 489 7.07 32.80 20.66
C TRP A 489 7.12 31.57 21.58
N LEU A 490 8.23 30.82 21.68
CA LEU A 490 8.19 29.56 22.47
C LEU A 490 8.07 29.77 23.98
N GLY A 491 8.60 30.88 24.51
CA GLY A 491 8.52 31.19 25.94
C GLY A 491 7.10 31.26 26.51
N PHE A 492 6.08 31.34 25.63
CA PHE A 492 4.68 31.38 25.99
C PHE A 492 4.01 29.99 26.09
N PHE A 493 4.72 28.89 25.80
CA PHE A 493 4.17 27.52 25.84
C PHE A 493 4.80 26.67 26.97
N PRO A 494 4.43 26.89 28.24
CA PRO A 494 5.12 26.29 29.39
C PRO A 494 4.96 24.76 29.51
N LYS A 495 3.93 24.17 28.90
CA LYS A 495 3.68 22.71 28.89
C LYS A 495 4.17 22.00 27.63
N LEU A 496 4.88 22.69 26.73
CA LEU A 496 5.31 22.10 25.47
C LEU A 496 6.28 20.94 25.72
N ARG A 497 5.89 19.74 25.28
CA ARG A 497 6.68 18.50 25.37
C ARG A 497 7.37 18.15 24.06
N SER A 498 6.74 18.48 22.93
CA SER A 498 7.24 18.13 21.60
C SER A 498 7.24 19.34 20.66
N LEU A 499 8.41 19.62 20.08
CA LEU A 499 8.61 20.70 19.13
C LEU A 499 9.24 20.18 17.83
N GLY A 500 8.57 20.40 16.70
CA GLY A 500 9.08 20.11 15.37
C GLY A 500 9.17 21.37 14.51
N ILE A 501 10.33 21.65 13.92
CA ILE A 501 10.52 22.76 12.97
C ILE A 501 11.20 22.22 11.70
N ARG A 502 10.59 22.46 10.54
CA ARG A 502 11.04 21.90 9.25
C ARG A 502 11.10 22.95 8.15
N PHE A 503 12.22 23.04 7.44
CA PHE A 503 12.38 23.86 6.23
C PHE A 503 11.91 25.32 6.38
N CYS A 504 12.03 25.90 7.58
CA CYS A 504 11.67 27.30 7.82
C CYS A 504 12.91 28.16 7.61
N THR A 505 12.87 29.06 6.63
CA THR A 505 14.08 29.77 6.17
C THR A 505 14.48 30.95 7.03
N ASN A 506 13.60 31.61 7.80
CA ASN A 506 14.01 32.74 8.65
C ASN A 506 14.86 32.37 9.86
N PHE A 507 14.95 31.08 10.21
CA PHE A 507 15.88 30.61 11.25
C PHE A 507 17.28 30.49 10.64
N ASN A 508 17.85 31.65 10.32
CA ASN A 508 19.08 31.79 9.54
C ASN A 508 20.35 31.82 10.40
N SER A 509 20.23 31.99 11.72
CA SER A 509 21.36 32.00 12.65
C SER A 509 21.04 31.40 14.02
N ILE A 510 22.10 31.01 14.71
CA ILE A 510 22.14 30.56 16.13
C ILE A 510 21.51 31.55 17.10
N THR A 511 21.64 32.85 16.82
CA THR A 511 21.00 33.92 17.61
C THR A 511 19.48 33.75 17.61
N ASP A 512 18.90 33.24 16.53
CA ASP A 512 17.45 33.02 16.41
C ASP A 512 16.95 31.85 17.27
N LEU A 513 17.79 30.83 17.53
CA LEU A 513 17.47 29.70 18.42
C LEU A 513 17.53 30.07 19.91
N ASN A 514 18.40 31.00 20.30
CA ASN A 514 18.36 31.61 21.63
C ASN A 514 17.15 32.54 21.78
N MET A 515 16.85 33.33 20.74
CA MET A 515 15.67 34.20 20.67
C MET A 515 14.35 33.44 20.59
N LEU A 516 14.38 32.16 20.23
CA LEU A 516 13.21 31.30 20.30
C LEU A 516 12.70 31.14 21.74
N GLY A 517 13.55 31.34 22.77
CA GLY A 517 13.14 31.20 24.17
C GLY A 517 13.13 29.75 24.64
N LEU A 518 13.90 28.86 23.98
CA LEU A 518 13.99 27.44 24.33
C LEU A 518 14.40 27.20 25.79
N GLN A 519 15.18 28.11 26.39
CA GLN A 519 15.58 28.06 27.80
C GLN A 519 14.38 28.09 28.77
N ASN A 520 13.22 28.60 28.34
CA ASN A 520 12.00 28.67 29.13
C ASN A 520 11.16 27.38 29.03
N LEU A 521 11.54 26.42 28.19
CA LEU A 521 10.79 25.18 27.95
C LEU A 521 11.27 24.03 28.85
N ALA A 522 11.13 24.19 30.16
CA ALA A 522 11.56 23.18 31.14
C ALA A 522 10.89 21.79 30.96
N SER A 523 9.74 21.76 30.27
CA SER A 523 8.93 20.55 30.03
C SER A 523 9.25 19.85 28.70
N LEU A 524 10.14 20.39 27.86
CA LEU A 524 10.40 19.86 26.53
C LEU A 524 11.15 18.53 26.58
N GLU A 525 10.57 17.50 25.96
CA GLU A 525 11.07 16.14 25.91
C GLU A 525 11.58 15.78 24.51
N SER A 526 10.93 16.28 23.46
CA SER A 526 11.23 15.93 22.07
C SER A 526 11.49 17.16 21.22
N LEU A 527 12.64 17.19 20.53
CA LEU A 527 13.02 18.26 19.60
C LEU A 527 13.36 17.67 18.23
N PHE A 528 12.65 18.11 17.19
CA PHE A 528 12.86 17.73 15.79
C PHE A 528 13.18 18.96 14.94
N LEU A 529 14.40 19.01 14.41
CA LEU A 529 14.87 20.07 13.52
C LEU A 529 15.16 19.48 12.13
N SER A 530 14.56 20.03 11.08
CA SER A 530 14.79 19.54 9.71
C SER A 530 14.99 20.64 8.68
N GLY A 531 15.95 20.47 7.77
CA GLY A 531 16.04 21.27 6.54
C GLY A 531 16.47 22.71 6.75
N PHE A 532 17.21 23.02 7.81
CA PHE A 532 17.78 24.35 8.02
C PHE A 532 19.00 24.52 7.10
N SER A 533 18.89 25.43 6.12
CA SER A 533 19.91 25.62 5.08
C SER A 533 21.06 26.52 5.49
N ASN A 534 20.89 27.35 6.53
CA ASN A 534 21.89 28.34 6.97
C ASN A 534 22.39 28.12 8.40
N LEU A 535 21.90 27.09 9.11
CA LEU A 535 22.38 26.75 10.45
C LEU A 535 23.80 26.16 10.37
N ILE A 536 24.79 26.87 10.93
CA ILE A 536 26.21 26.49 10.91
C ILE A 536 26.64 25.77 12.20
N SER A 537 26.21 26.24 13.38
CA SER A 537 26.52 25.60 14.67
C SER A 537 25.39 25.85 15.67
N PHE A 538 25.58 25.52 16.95
CA PHE A 538 24.69 25.82 18.07
C PHE A 538 25.32 26.91 18.97
N PRO A 539 24.55 27.63 19.81
CA PRO A 539 25.08 28.73 20.64
C PRO A 539 26.14 28.26 21.65
N GLN A 540 27.13 29.13 21.97
CA GLN A 540 28.07 28.92 23.07
C GLN A 540 27.29 28.86 24.39
N GLY A 541 27.37 27.73 25.10
CA GLY A 541 26.53 27.41 26.26
C GLY A 541 25.34 26.50 25.95
N GLY A 542 25.12 26.16 24.67
CA GLY A 542 24.11 25.21 24.20
C GLY A 542 22.67 25.60 24.52
N LEU A 543 21.82 24.61 24.81
CA LEU A 543 20.42 24.79 25.21
C LEU A 543 20.26 24.39 26.69
N PRO A 544 20.70 25.23 27.64
CA PRO A 544 20.72 24.88 29.05
C PRO A 544 19.30 24.70 29.60
N GLY A 545 19.11 23.71 30.47
CA GLY A 545 17.87 23.50 31.22
C GLY A 545 16.82 22.59 30.55
N LEU A 546 17.06 22.10 29.33
CA LEU A 546 16.13 21.20 28.65
C LEU A 546 16.27 19.75 29.14
N LYS A 547 15.15 19.10 29.45
CA LYS A 547 15.08 17.68 29.83
C LYS A 547 14.75 16.78 28.62
N LEU A 548 15.44 17.01 27.50
CA LEU A 548 15.20 16.26 26.27
C LEU A 548 15.44 14.76 26.47
N THR A 549 14.50 13.94 26.02
CA THR A 549 14.62 12.49 25.85
C THR A 549 14.91 12.14 24.40
N ASN A 550 14.39 12.92 23.45
CA ASN A 550 14.50 12.66 22.02
C ASN A 550 15.02 13.91 21.28
N PHE A 551 16.11 13.78 20.54
CA PHE A 551 16.65 14.85 19.72
C PHE A 551 16.95 14.37 18.30
N ARG A 552 16.34 15.00 17.31
CA ARG A 552 16.42 14.61 15.90
C ARG A 552 16.80 15.80 15.04
N ILE A 553 17.86 15.67 14.26
CA ILE A 553 18.34 16.67 13.31
C ILE A 553 18.40 16.04 11.93
N ARG A 554 17.66 16.58 10.96
CA ARG A 554 17.59 16.08 9.58
C ARG A 554 17.91 17.16 8.56
N GLN A 555 18.61 16.82 7.48
CA GLN A 555 18.86 17.68 6.31
C GLN A 555 19.41 19.09 6.62
N CYS A 556 20.12 19.26 7.75
CA CYS A 556 20.82 20.51 8.08
C CYS A 556 22.20 20.50 7.41
N LYS A 557 22.25 20.93 6.15
CA LYS A 557 23.40 20.68 5.25
C LYS A 557 24.64 21.50 5.58
N LYS A 558 24.52 22.68 6.20
CA LYS A 558 25.65 23.55 6.59
C LYS A 558 26.10 23.39 8.05
N LEU A 559 25.45 22.52 8.81
CA LEU A 559 25.73 22.34 10.23
C LEU A 559 27.10 21.67 10.42
N GLU A 560 28.06 22.40 10.98
CA GLU A 560 29.46 21.98 11.18
C GLU A 560 29.69 21.28 12.53
N SER A 561 28.93 21.64 13.56
CA SER A 561 29.07 21.07 14.91
C SER A 561 27.74 20.92 15.65
N LEU A 562 27.69 19.94 16.57
CA LEU A 562 26.61 19.75 17.54
C LEU A 562 26.80 20.68 18.75
N PRO A 563 25.82 20.81 19.68
CA PRO A 563 25.99 21.64 20.88
C PRO A 563 27.18 21.19 21.74
N GLU A 564 28.11 22.10 22.03
CA GLU A 564 29.23 21.83 22.93
C GLU A 564 28.74 21.51 24.35
N GLY A 565 29.39 20.57 25.03
CA GLY A 565 28.97 20.15 26.38
C GLY A 565 27.66 19.35 26.41
N MET A 566 27.29 18.69 25.30
CA MET A 566 26.03 17.94 25.14
C MET A 566 25.75 16.97 26.30
N HIS A 567 26.79 16.32 26.83
CA HIS A 567 26.73 15.41 27.97
C HIS A 567 26.20 16.07 29.26
N ALA A 568 26.48 17.36 29.48
CA ALA A 568 25.99 18.13 30.62
C ALA A 568 24.65 18.81 30.32
N LEU A 569 24.42 19.21 29.06
CA LEU A 569 23.21 19.92 28.65
C LEU A 569 21.96 19.03 28.58
N PHE A 570 22.12 17.78 28.15
CA PHE A 570 21.00 16.84 27.95
C PHE A 570 21.20 15.54 28.75
N PRO A 571 21.21 15.60 30.10
CA PRO A 571 21.49 14.43 30.93
C PRO A 571 20.43 13.32 30.80
N SER A 572 19.23 13.65 30.32
CA SER A 572 18.11 12.71 30.13
C SER A 572 17.97 12.15 28.70
N LEU A 573 18.87 12.51 27.78
CA LEU A 573 18.72 12.19 26.36
C LEU A 573 18.84 10.67 26.11
N GLN A 574 17.78 10.07 25.60
CA GLN A 574 17.70 8.63 25.31
C GLN A 574 17.88 8.31 23.83
N SER A 575 17.46 9.20 22.93
CA SER A 575 17.54 8.97 21.48
C SER A 575 18.11 10.19 20.75
N LEU A 576 19.15 9.95 19.94
CA LEU A 576 19.75 10.94 19.04
C LEU A 576 19.69 10.44 17.60
N GLU A 577 19.15 11.26 16.70
CA GLU A 577 19.08 10.96 15.27
C GLU A 577 19.72 12.09 14.44
N LEU A 578 20.66 11.74 13.58
CA LEU A 578 21.35 12.65 12.66
C LEU A 578 21.16 12.14 11.23
N VAL A 579 20.42 12.85 10.38
CA VAL A 579 20.15 12.43 9.00
C VAL A 579 20.56 13.53 8.02
N GLY A 580 21.43 13.24 7.06
CA GLY A 580 21.77 14.16 5.98
C GLY A 580 22.50 15.44 6.41
N CYS A 581 23.09 15.46 7.62
CA CYS A 581 23.95 16.53 8.11
C CYS A 581 25.39 16.31 7.65
N ARG A 582 25.72 16.84 6.46
CA ARG A 582 26.97 16.48 5.74
C ARG A 582 28.22 17.18 6.28
N GLU A 583 28.06 18.34 6.90
CA GLU A 583 29.17 19.20 7.33
C GLU A 583 29.68 18.91 8.75
N ILE A 584 28.95 18.11 9.54
CA ILE A 584 29.36 17.74 10.89
C ILE A 584 30.65 16.91 10.83
N LYS A 585 31.71 17.38 11.50
CA LYS A 585 33.04 16.75 11.45
C LYS A 585 33.25 15.74 12.59
N SER A 586 32.77 16.05 13.78
CA SER A 586 32.98 15.25 14.99
C SER A 586 31.84 15.44 16.00
N PHE A 587 31.80 14.58 17.02
CA PHE A 587 30.99 14.80 18.22
C PHE A 587 31.60 15.94 19.08
N PRO A 588 30.80 16.60 19.95
CA PRO A 588 31.25 17.74 20.75
C PRO A 588 32.26 17.33 21.83
N GLU A 589 33.02 18.30 22.36
CA GLU A 589 34.01 18.05 23.41
C GLU A 589 33.34 17.51 24.69
N GLY A 590 33.92 16.46 25.27
CA GLY A 590 33.32 15.68 26.37
C GLY A 590 32.29 14.62 25.94
N GLY A 591 31.98 14.51 24.64
CA GLY A 591 31.20 13.41 24.07
C GLY A 591 29.68 13.51 24.22
N LEU A 592 29.00 12.43 23.86
CA LEU A 592 27.54 12.29 23.93
C LEU A 592 27.05 11.97 25.37
N PRO A 593 25.78 12.25 25.70
CA PRO A 593 25.22 11.97 27.03
C PRO A 593 25.27 10.48 27.42
N SER A 594 25.60 10.19 28.67
CA SER A 594 25.72 8.82 29.20
C SER A 594 24.39 8.06 29.30
N SER A 595 23.25 8.78 29.25
CA SER A 595 21.89 8.23 29.23
C SER A 595 21.43 7.75 27.85
N LEU A 596 22.20 8.01 26.79
CA LEU A 596 21.83 7.71 25.41
C LEU A 596 21.66 6.21 25.19
N ARG A 597 20.47 5.79 24.75
CA ARG A 597 20.08 4.39 24.48
C ARG A 597 20.03 4.06 23.00
N SER A 598 19.73 5.04 22.16
CA SER A 598 19.61 4.88 20.71
C SER A 598 20.37 5.99 19.98
N LEU A 599 21.20 5.61 19.02
CA LEU A 599 21.92 6.51 18.14
C LEU A 599 21.73 6.09 16.68
N GLU A 600 21.22 7.00 15.87
CA GLU A 600 21.07 6.82 14.43
C GLU A 600 21.83 7.89 13.67
N ILE A 601 22.67 7.46 12.73
CA ILE A 601 23.46 8.32 11.84
C ILE A 601 23.16 7.89 10.41
N GLN A 602 22.59 8.78 9.62
CA GLN A 602 22.28 8.55 8.22
C GLN A 602 22.89 9.63 7.33
N ASN A 603 23.65 9.26 6.29
CA ASN A 603 24.16 10.17 5.27
C ASN A 603 24.94 11.39 5.83
N CYS A 604 25.69 11.20 6.92
CA CYS A 604 26.56 12.20 7.55
C CYS A 604 28.03 12.00 7.15
N SER A 605 28.36 12.24 5.88
CA SER A 605 29.66 11.87 5.26
C SER A 605 30.91 12.29 6.06
N LYS A 606 31.07 13.57 6.46
CA LYS A 606 32.27 14.03 7.19
C LYS A 606 32.40 13.40 8.58
N LEU A 607 31.29 13.18 9.26
CA LEU A 607 31.24 12.53 10.58
C LEU A 607 31.63 11.05 10.47
N THR A 608 31.14 10.35 9.45
CA THR A 608 31.41 8.92 9.23
C THR A 608 32.87 8.65 8.80
N VAL A 609 33.51 9.59 8.10
CA VAL A 609 34.94 9.48 7.75
C VAL A 609 35.82 9.47 9.02
N ARG A 610 35.47 10.27 10.03
CA ARG A 610 36.17 10.37 11.31
C ARG A 610 35.63 9.44 12.39
N ARG A 611 34.97 8.35 12.02
CA ARG A 611 34.31 7.42 12.98
C ARG A 611 35.22 6.85 14.07
N ARG A 612 36.53 6.73 13.83
CA ARG A 612 37.51 6.33 14.87
C ARG A 612 37.58 7.29 16.07
N GLU A 613 37.14 8.53 15.88
CA GLU A 613 37.12 9.58 16.90
C GLU A 613 35.79 9.62 17.67
N TRP A 614 34.82 8.74 17.38
CA TRP A 614 33.49 8.83 18.00
C TRP A 614 33.45 8.45 19.49
N ASP A 615 34.37 7.58 19.92
CA ASP A 615 34.50 7.13 21.33
C ASP A 615 33.19 6.60 21.96
N LEU A 616 32.31 5.99 21.16
CA LEU A 616 30.99 5.50 21.62
C LEU A 616 31.10 4.35 22.63
N GLN A 617 32.23 3.66 22.67
CA GLN A 617 32.56 2.63 23.67
C GLN A 617 32.40 3.10 25.12
N ARG A 618 32.52 4.41 25.39
CA ARG A 618 32.37 5.00 26.72
C ARG A 618 30.92 5.21 27.14
N LEU A 619 29.94 4.97 26.26
CA LEU A 619 28.52 5.19 26.55
C LEU A 619 27.91 3.97 27.25
N PRO A 620 27.60 4.05 28.57
CA PRO A 620 27.17 2.87 29.34
C PRO A 620 25.73 2.43 29.00
N SER A 621 24.91 3.34 28.49
CA SER A 621 23.48 3.11 28.26
C SER A 621 23.12 2.75 26.82
N LEU A 622 24.08 2.80 25.87
CA LEU A 622 23.75 2.62 24.45
C LEU A 622 23.31 1.18 24.19
N ARG A 623 22.13 1.01 23.56
CA ARG A 623 21.52 -0.30 23.27
C ARG A 623 21.26 -0.48 21.78
N HIS A 624 20.96 0.58 21.05
CA HIS A 624 20.61 0.53 19.64
C HIS A 624 21.51 1.48 18.87
N PHE A 625 22.14 0.97 17.81
CA PHE A 625 22.96 1.77 16.91
C PHE A 625 22.56 1.48 15.46
N ARG A 626 22.27 2.53 14.70
CA ARG A 626 21.95 2.45 13.28
C ARG A 626 22.87 3.37 12.48
N LEU A 627 23.55 2.80 11.49
CA LEU A 627 24.34 3.54 10.51
C LEU A 627 23.76 3.32 9.11
N VAL A 628 23.45 4.41 8.42
CA VAL A 628 22.89 4.38 7.07
C VAL A 628 23.69 5.26 6.13
N GLY A 629 24.28 4.70 5.08
CA GLY A 629 25.08 5.48 4.12
C GLY A 629 26.40 6.01 4.71
N GLY A 630 27.50 5.71 4.02
CA GLY A 630 28.84 6.01 4.50
C GLY A 630 29.90 5.70 3.45
N ASP A 631 30.46 6.74 2.86
CA ASP A 631 31.50 6.60 1.84
C ASP A 631 32.84 6.21 2.50
N GLY A 632 33.55 5.28 1.86
CA GLY A 632 34.88 4.84 2.29
C GLY A 632 34.90 3.94 3.54
N VAL A 633 33.75 3.42 3.98
CA VAL A 633 33.68 2.42 5.07
C VAL A 633 33.87 1.03 4.48
N GLU A 634 35.11 0.52 4.44
CA GLU A 634 35.40 -0.83 3.92
C GLU A 634 35.17 -1.94 4.96
N SER A 635 35.34 -1.64 6.25
CA SER A 635 35.12 -2.57 7.36
C SER A 635 34.42 -1.88 8.52
N PHE A 636 33.47 -2.55 9.18
CA PHE A 636 32.70 -1.99 10.30
C PHE A 636 32.20 -3.08 11.26
N PRO A 637 32.06 -2.85 12.58
CA PRO A 637 32.55 -1.70 13.37
C PRO A 637 34.05 -1.83 13.67
N GLU A 638 34.79 -0.73 13.78
CA GLU A 638 36.17 -0.80 14.26
C GLU A 638 36.30 -1.38 15.68
N GLU A 639 37.46 -1.98 15.99
CA GLU A 639 37.78 -2.45 17.34
C GLU A 639 37.70 -1.29 18.35
N GLY A 640 36.92 -1.47 19.42
CA GLY A 640 36.67 -0.41 20.41
C GLY A 640 35.78 0.74 19.93
N LEU A 641 35.09 0.64 18.79
CA LEU A 641 34.19 1.71 18.36
C LEU A 641 32.89 1.74 19.18
N LEU A 642 32.24 0.58 19.31
CA LEU A 642 30.91 0.43 19.89
C LEU A 642 30.99 -0.17 21.31
N PRO A 643 30.08 0.20 22.23
CA PRO A 643 30.11 -0.29 23.61
C PRO A 643 29.59 -1.73 23.74
N ALA A 644 30.14 -2.48 24.71
CA ALA A 644 29.75 -3.87 25.00
C ALA A 644 28.27 -4.02 25.44
N THR A 645 27.61 -2.91 25.77
CA THR A 645 26.21 -2.86 26.20
C THR A 645 25.22 -2.83 25.03
N LEU A 646 25.70 -2.71 23.79
CA LEU A 646 24.89 -2.67 22.59
C LEU A 646 24.09 -3.97 22.40
N MET A 647 22.78 -3.86 22.17
CA MET A 647 21.85 -4.98 21.96
C MET A 647 21.44 -5.14 20.50
N SER A 648 21.40 -4.05 19.74
CA SER A 648 20.93 -4.01 18.37
C SER A 648 21.86 -3.17 17.50
N LEU A 649 22.35 -3.78 16.41
CA LEU A 649 23.18 -3.14 15.41
C LEU A 649 22.50 -3.21 14.05
N ARG A 650 22.25 -2.05 13.43
CA ARG A 650 21.68 -1.95 12.09
C ARG A 650 22.61 -1.20 11.15
N ILE A 651 22.88 -1.80 10.00
CA ILE A 651 23.76 -1.27 8.96
C ILE A 651 22.97 -1.25 7.66
N ASP A 652 22.63 -0.08 7.14
CA ASP A 652 21.87 0.04 5.90
C ASP A 652 22.67 0.82 4.83
N TYR A 653 22.60 0.36 3.59
CA TYR A 653 23.08 1.08 2.40
C TYR A 653 24.53 1.59 2.50
N LEU A 654 25.47 0.77 2.99
CA LEU A 654 26.91 1.07 2.93
C LEU A 654 27.51 0.51 1.62
N PRO A 655 27.78 1.34 0.60
CA PRO A 655 28.14 0.85 -0.73
C PRO A 655 29.53 0.19 -0.80
N ASN A 656 30.48 0.65 0.02
CA ASN A 656 31.87 0.20 0.01
C ASN A 656 32.19 -0.84 1.10
N LEU A 657 31.20 -1.26 1.89
CA LEU A 657 31.41 -2.20 2.99
C LEU A 657 31.75 -3.58 2.43
N LYS A 658 32.96 -4.06 2.70
CA LYS A 658 33.49 -5.36 2.24
C LYS A 658 33.40 -6.45 3.29
N SER A 659 33.57 -6.10 4.57
CA SER A 659 33.56 -7.06 5.68
C SER A 659 33.02 -6.44 6.97
N LEU A 660 32.49 -7.26 7.88
CA LEU A 660 32.37 -6.82 9.28
C LEU A 660 33.61 -7.23 10.07
N ASN A 661 34.10 -6.35 10.94
CA ASN A 661 35.32 -6.60 11.69
C ASN A 661 35.04 -7.57 12.85
N ASN A 662 35.69 -8.74 12.83
CA ASN A 662 35.51 -9.77 13.86
C ASN A 662 35.82 -9.28 15.27
N ARG A 663 36.96 -8.62 15.46
CA ARG A 663 37.39 -8.14 16.78
C ARG A 663 36.44 -7.09 17.32
N GLY A 664 35.97 -6.20 16.46
CA GLY A 664 34.95 -5.20 16.80
C GLY A 664 33.63 -5.81 17.25
N LEU A 665 33.14 -6.84 16.55
CA LEU A 665 31.88 -7.52 16.91
C LEU A 665 32.01 -8.40 18.16
N GLN A 666 33.12 -9.13 18.33
CA GLN A 666 33.33 -10.05 19.46
C GLN A 666 33.38 -9.32 20.81
N LEU A 667 33.75 -8.04 20.83
CA LEU A 667 33.71 -7.21 22.04
C LEU A 667 32.27 -6.83 22.47
N LEU A 668 31.26 -7.08 21.62
CA LEU A 668 29.85 -6.73 21.87
C LEU A 668 29.09 -7.87 22.57
N GLY A 669 29.47 -8.17 23.81
CA GLY A 669 28.91 -9.30 24.58
C GLY A 669 27.41 -9.25 24.88
N SER A 670 26.73 -8.12 24.67
CA SER A 670 25.27 -7.96 24.86
C SER A 670 24.47 -7.98 23.55
N LEU A 671 25.12 -8.13 22.40
CA LEU A 671 24.50 -7.96 21.09
C LEU A 671 23.54 -9.11 20.79
N LYS A 672 22.27 -8.80 20.54
CA LYS A 672 21.19 -9.77 20.27
C LYS A 672 20.70 -9.73 18.83
N TYR A 673 20.72 -8.57 18.19
CA TYR A 673 20.16 -8.37 16.86
C TYR A 673 21.15 -7.67 15.93
N ILE A 674 21.40 -8.24 14.76
CA ILE A 674 22.12 -7.61 13.66
C ILE A 674 21.20 -7.56 12.44
N LYS A 675 21.02 -6.38 11.85
CA LYS A 675 20.33 -6.21 10.57
C LYS A 675 21.23 -5.50 9.57
N ILE A 676 21.34 -6.07 8.37
CA ILE A 676 22.12 -5.50 7.27
C ILE A 676 21.23 -5.35 6.05
N LEU A 677 21.09 -4.14 5.52
CA LEU A 677 20.25 -3.86 4.35
C LEU A 677 21.08 -3.23 3.25
N GLY A 678 20.97 -3.73 2.01
CA GLY A 678 21.47 -3.05 0.82
C GLY A 678 22.97 -2.76 0.83
N CYS A 679 23.81 -3.71 1.27
CA CYS A 679 25.27 -3.59 1.27
C CYS A 679 25.86 -4.46 0.15
N PRO A 680 26.05 -3.94 -1.08
CA PRO A 680 26.32 -4.74 -2.27
C PRO A 680 27.72 -5.38 -2.31
N GLN A 681 28.72 -4.73 -1.71
CA GLN A 681 30.11 -5.21 -1.70
C GLN A 681 30.46 -6.11 -0.51
N LEU A 682 29.51 -6.40 0.38
CA LEU A 682 29.76 -7.14 1.61
C LEU A 682 30.03 -8.61 1.28
N GLN A 683 31.29 -9.04 1.40
CA GLN A 683 31.74 -10.39 1.00
C GLN A 683 31.76 -11.38 2.17
N SER A 684 31.93 -10.90 3.40
CA SER A 684 31.99 -11.76 4.58
C SER A 684 31.41 -11.06 5.81
N LEU A 685 30.69 -11.83 6.64
CA LEU A 685 30.20 -11.35 7.93
C LEU A 685 31.28 -11.46 9.00
N VAL A 686 32.04 -12.56 9.03
CA VAL A 686 33.13 -12.79 9.98
C VAL A 686 34.06 -13.91 9.51
N GLU A 687 35.33 -13.86 9.90
CA GLU A 687 36.30 -14.96 9.67
C GLU A 687 36.28 -16.02 10.79
N GLU A 688 36.17 -15.60 12.07
CA GLU A 688 36.28 -16.47 13.26
C GLU A 688 34.94 -16.73 14.00
N GLY A 689 33.80 -16.27 13.46
CA GLY A 689 32.46 -16.48 14.03
C GLY A 689 31.84 -15.24 14.68
N LEU A 690 30.50 -15.25 14.84
CA LEU A 690 29.71 -14.14 15.43
C LEU A 690 29.67 -14.21 16.97
N PRO A 691 29.29 -13.12 17.66
CA PRO A 691 29.16 -13.12 19.11
C PRO A 691 28.15 -14.17 19.59
N THR A 692 28.47 -14.90 20.65
CA THR A 692 27.61 -15.97 21.20
C THR A 692 26.28 -15.46 21.77
N SER A 693 26.19 -14.16 22.08
CA SER A 693 24.96 -13.51 22.54
C SER A 693 23.93 -13.27 21.42
N LEU A 694 24.35 -13.40 20.15
CA LEU A 694 23.54 -13.04 18.99
C LEU A 694 22.36 -14.01 18.84
N PHE A 695 21.16 -13.45 18.90
CA PHE A 695 19.91 -14.20 18.80
C PHE A 695 19.36 -14.20 17.37
N MET A 696 19.47 -13.07 16.69
CA MET A 696 18.87 -12.88 15.37
C MET A 696 19.81 -12.12 14.43
N LEU A 697 19.97 -12.67 13.24
CA LEU A 697 20.74 -12.10 12.14
C LEU A 697 19.83 -11.96 10.91
N GLU A 698 19.70 -10.74 10.41
CA GLU A 698 18.95 -10.46 9.19
C GLU A 698 19.82 -9.76 8.16
N PHE A 699 19.78 -10.22 6.91
CA PHE A 699 20.34 -9.45 5.81
C PHE A 699 19.50 -9.49 4.54
N PHE A 700 19.39 -8.32 3.90
CA PHE A 700 18.54 -8.11 2.73
C PHE A 700 19.33 -7.36 1.67
N GLY A 701 19.24 -7.77 0.41
CA GLY A 701 19.91 -7.08 -0.70
C GLY A 701 21.44 -7.08 -0.56
N CYS A 702 22.02 -8.20 -0.12
CA CYS A 702 23.48 -8.41 0.02
C CYS A 702 23.94 -9.55 -0.91
N PRO A 703 24.10 -9.30 -2.23
CA PRO A 703 24.27 -10.33 -3.25
C PRO A 703 25.55 -11.17 -3.08
N MET A 704 26.61 -10.61 -2.51
CA MET A 704 27.89 -11.30 -2.31
C MET A 704 27.90 -12.22 -1.07
N LEU A 705 27.03 -11.95 -0.08
CA LEU A 705 26.87 -12.80 1.11
C LEU A 705 26.01 -14.02 0.83
N LYS A 706 24.92 -13.85 0.07
CA LYS A 706 23.88 -14.86 -0.13
C LYS A 706 24.45 -16.25 -0.55
N PRO A 707 25.36 -16.36 -1.54
CA PRO A 707 25.94 -17.65 -1.92
C PRO A 707 26.75 -18.34 -0.81
N ARG A 708 27.39 -17.56 0.06
CA ARG A 708 28.34 -18.07 1.07
C ARG A 708 27.66 -18.61 2.32
N TYR A 709 26.46 -18.11 2.62
CA TYR A 709 25.70 -18.40 3.83
C TYR A 709 24.38 -19.13 3.56
N LEU A 710 24.22 -19.75 2.38
CA LEU A 710 23.12 -20.69 2.10
C LEU A 710 23.20 -21.88 3.07
N LYS A 711 22.05 -22.26 3.65
CA LYS A 711 21.99 -23.37 4.60
C LYS A 711 22.37 -24.68 3.95
N GLY A 712 23.35 -25.36 4.52
CA GLY A 712 23.82 -26.68 4.07
C GLY A 712 24.73 -26.67 2.83
N GLU A 713 24.72 -25.61 2.03
CA GLU A 713 25.50 -25.51 0.78
C GLU A 713 26.57 -24.41 0.81
N GLY A 714 26.36 -23.36 1.61
CA GLY A 714 27.26 -22.22 1.71
C GLY A 714 28.55 -22.56 2.45
N GLN A 715 29.69 -22.23 1.85
CA GLN A 715 31.03 -22.48 2.42
C GLN A 715 31.24 -21.88 3.82
N ASP A 716 30.52 -20.80 4.18
CA ASP A 716 30.61 -20.12 5.47
C ASP A 716 29.39 -20.35 6.37
N TRP A 717 28.46 -21.24 6.01
CA TRP A 717 27.27 -21.54 6.82
C TRP A 717 27.61 -21.88 8.28
N HIS A 718 28.66 -22.67 8.47
CA HIS A 718 29.16 -23.08 9.80
C HIS A 718 29.52 -21.89 10.72
N LYS A 719 29.79 -20.70 10.17
CA LYS A 719 30.15 -19.49 10.92
C LYS A 719 28.95 -18.75 11.51
N ILE A 720 27.75 -18.98 10.98
CA ILE A 720 26.50 -18.36 11.45
C ILE A 720 25.48 -19.37 11.98
N ALA A 721 25.72 -20.67 11.79
CA ALA A 721 24.82 -21.75 12.22
C ALA A 721 24.53 -21.75 13.74
N CYS A 722 25.37 -21.10 14.54
CA CYS A 722 25.15 -20.92 15.98
C CYS A 722 24.06 -19.88 16.31
N VAL A 723 23.65 -19.04 15.35
CA VAL A 723 22.62 -18.01 15.56
C VAL A 723 21.23 -18.66 15.52
N PRO A 724 20.39 -18.48 16.55
CA PRO A 724 19.07 -19.10 16.63
C PRO A 724 18.12 -18.76 15.48
N VAL A 725 18.10 -17.50 15.04
CA VAL A 725 17.19 -17.02 13.97
C VAL A 725 17.96 -16.29 12.87
N ILE A 726 17.80 -16.73 11.63
CA ILE A 726 18.49 -16.17 10.45
C ILE A 726 17.49 -15.90 9.32
N HIS A 727 17.36 -14.62 8.93
CA HIS A 727 16.56 -14.19 7.79
C HIS A 727 17.44 -13.69 6.64
N MET A 728 17.19 -14.15 5.41
CA MET A 728 17.83 -13.61 4.21
C MET A 728 16.78 -13.24 3.16
N ASP A 729 16.83 -12.01 2.65
CA ASP A 729 15.94 -11.49 1.60
C ASP A 729 14.42 -11.71 1.85
N GLY A 730 14.01 -11.80 3.12
CA GLY A 730 12.61 -11.99 3.52
C GLY A 730 12.22 -13.45 3.75
N GLU A 731 13.13 -14.40 3.53
CA GLU A 731 12.94 -15.81 3.85
C GLU A 731 13.56 -16.18 5.20
N VAL A 732 12.93 -17.10 5.94
CA VAL A 732 13.49 -17.70 7.16
C VAL A 732 14.34 -18.91 6.78
N ILE A 733 15.66 -18.82 6.95
CA ILE A 733 16.57 -19.91 6.59
C ILE A 733 16.80 -20.85 7.78
N PHE A 734 16.79 -20.31 8.99
CA PHE A 734 17.02 -21.09 10.20
C PHE A 734 16.32 -20.46 11.39
N ASP A 735 15.58 -21.30 12.13
CA ASP A 735 14.87 -20.94 13.36
C ASP A 735 14.92 -22.14 14.34
N GLN A 736 15.73 -22.03 15.40
CA GLN A 736 15.82 -23.05 16.45
C GLN A 736 14.60 -23.11 17.37
N LEU A 737 13.72 -22.10 17.38
CA LEU A 737 12.54 -22.08 18.25
C LEU A 737 11.44 -23.05 17.77
N THR A 738 11.48 -23.43 16.49
CA THR A 738 10.63 -24.50 15.94
C THR A 738 11.09 -25.92 16.31
N LEU A 739 12.25 -26.07 16.99
CA LEU A 739 12.89 -27.35 17.28
C LEU A 739 12.93 -27.74 18.78
N ARG A 740 12.15 -27.11 19.66
CA ARG A 740 11.95 -27.63 21.03
C ARG A 740 10.76 -28.59 21.07
N PRO A 741 10.95 -29.89 21.37
CA PRO A 741 9.85 -30.78 21.74
C PRO A 741 9.26 -30.34 23.08
N ALA A 742 7.93 -30.35 23.15
CA ALA A 742 7.17 -30.09 24.37
C ALA A 742 7.44 -31.19 25.43
N MET A 743 8.19 -30.87 26.49
CA MET A 743 8.07 -31.51 27.81
C MET A 743 8.49 -30.49 28.87
N ASP A 744 7.49 -29.75 29.38
CA ASP A 744 7.18 -29.63 30.81
C ASP A 744 6.09 -28.56 30.98
N SER A 745 4.92 -29.02 31.41
CA SER A 745 3.70 -28.24 31.55
C SER A 745 3.54 -27.67 32.97
N GLN A 746 3.25 -26.38 33.10
CA GLN A 746 2.23 -25.86 34.03
C GLN A 746 1.58 -24.56 33.48
N PRO A 747 0.31 -24.27 33.85
CA PRO A 747 -0.69 -23.70 32.94
C PRO A 747 -0.89 -22.19 33.12
N GLY A 748 -1.06 -21.46 32.00
CA GLY A 748 -1.47 -20.06 32.08
C GLY A 748 -1.24 -19.17 30.85
N THR A 749 -1.02 -19.70 29.64
CA THR A 749 -0.89 -18.85 28.45
C THR A 749 -1.41 -19.56 27.19
N LEU A 750 -2.33 -18.92 26.47
CA LEU A 750 -2.89 -19.39 25.20
C LEU A 750 -1.80 -19.46 24.13
N TYR A 751 -1.64 -20.64 23.52
CA TYR A 751 -0.82 -20.86 22.34
C TYR A 751 -1.62 -20.55 21.07
N VAL A 752 -1.06 -19.73 20.18
CA VAL A 752 -1.51 -19.61 18.78
C VAL A 752 -0.63 -20.52 17.93
N LEU A 753 -1.25 -21.53 17.32
CA LEU A 753 -0.66 -22.42 16.32
C LEU A 753 -0.48 -21.69 14.97
N PRO A 754 0.63 -21.90 14.25
CA PRO A 754 0.65 -21.74 12.79
C PRO A 754 0.50 -23.09 12.06
N HIS A 755 -0.33 -23.07 11.01
CA HIS A 755 -0.59 -24.17 10.08
C HIS A 755 0.68 -24.64 9.35
N SER A 756 1.09 -25.90 9.55
CA SER A 756 1.96 -26.65 8.64
C SER A 756 1.79 -28.16 8.86
N LEU A 757 0.60 -28.68 8.52
CA LEU A 757 0.30 -30.11 8.48
C LEU A 757 0.20 -30.53 6.99
N HIS A 758 1.34 -30.55 6.28
CA HIS A 758 1.41 -31.14 4.93
C HIS A 758 2.82 -31.57 4.45
N LYS A 759 3.70 -32.00 5.36
CA LYS A 759 4.92 -32.75 5.00
C LYS A 759 4.98 -34.07 5.76
N LEU A 760 4.18 -35.02 5.30
CA LEU A 760 4.24 -36.42 5.72
C LEU A 760 4.05 -37.33 4.50
N ILE A 761 4.79 -37.05 3.42
CA ILE A 761 5.01 -37.99 2.30
C ILE A 761 6.45 -37.75 1.84
N GLY A 762 7.36 -38.63 2.26
CA GLY A 762 8.81 -38.42 2.13
C GLY A 762 9.68 -39.66 2.28
N PRO A 763 9.21 -40.82 2.80
CA PRO A 763 10.03 -42.04 2.78
C PRO A 763 9.90 -42.92 1.52
N ALA A 764 9.01 -42.65 0.57
CA ALA A 764 8.76 -43.59 -0.54
C ALA A 764 9.69 -43.40 -1.77
N PHE A 765 10.62 -42.44 -1.78
CA PHE A 765 11.44 -42.13 -2.95
C PHE A 765 12.89 -42.67 -2.90
N SER A 766 13.33 -43.27 -1.78
CA SER A 766 14.69 -43.84 -1.68
C SER A 766 14.85 -45.22 -2.30
N ASP A 767 13.76 -45.94 -2.55
CA ASP A 767 13.82 -47.35 -2.97
C ASP A 767 13.81 -47.58 -4.49
N ILE A 768 13.60 -46.53 -5.30
CA ILE A 768 13.63 -46.62 -6.77
C ILE A 768 15.05 -46.46 -7.34
N SER A 769 15.99 -45.91 -6.56
CA SER A 769 17.37 -45.68 -7.03
C SER A 769 18.26 -46.93 -7.11
N LYS A 770 17.76 -48.10 -6.67
CA LYS A 770 18.55 -49.35 -6.60
C LYS A 770 18.36 -50.32 -7.76
N VAL A 771 17.46 -50.05 -8.72
CA VAL A 771 17.03 -51.09 -9.68
C VAL A 771 17.40 -50.83 -11.16
N VAL A 772 17.77 -49.62 -11.60
CA VAL A 772 17.87 -49.37 -13.06
C VAL A 772 19.29 -49.00 -13.52
N GLN A 773 20.05 -49.99 -14.01
CA GLN A 773 21.24 -49.77 -14.86
C GLN A 773 20.83 -49.75 -16.34
N SER A 774 20.31 -48.61 -16.80
CA SER A 774 20.16 -48.30 -18.22
C SER A 774 20.54 -46.84 -18.45
N GLU A 775 21.58 -46.59 -19.25
CA GLU A 775 22.05 -45.24 -19.59
C GLU A 775 20.94 -44.34 -20.18
N HIS A 776 19.87 -44.95 -20.72
CA HIS A 776 18.75 -44.25 -21.33
C HIS A 776 17.74 -43.71 -20.29
N VAL A 777 17.55 -44.39 -19.15
CA VAL A 777 16.64 -43.95 -18.07
C VAL A 777 17.29 -42.82 -17.25
N SER A 778 18.61 -42.89 -17.04
CA SER A 778 19.39 -41.82 -16.37
C SER A 778 19.30 -40.48 -17.11
N ALA A 779 19.25 -40.49 -18.45
CA ALA A 779 19.14 -39.28 -19.26
C ALA A 779 17.76 -38.60 -19.13
N ILE A 780 16.68 -39.39 -19.00
CA ILE A 780 15.31 -38.89 -18.82
C ILE A 780 15.14 -38.32 -17.41
N CYS A 781 15.61 -39.03 -16.36
CA CYS A 781 15.57 -38.54 -14.98
C CYS A 781 16.39 -37.25 -14.78
N SER A 782 17.51 -37.09 -15.49
CA SER A 782 18.31 -35.85 -15.44
C SER A 782 17.59 -34.66 -16.08
N LEU A 783 16.77 -34.90 -17.10
CA LEU A 783 15.96 -33.87 -17.76
C LEU A 783 14.83 -33.38 -16.83
N VAL A 784 14.13 -34.32 -16.17
CA VAL A 784 13.07 -34.04 -15.18
C VAL A 784 13.64 -33.24 -13.99
N ALA A 785 14.81 -33.61 -13.48
CA ALA A 785 15.47 -32.91 -12.38
C ALA A 785 15.99 -31.50 -12.76
N SER A 786 16.24 -31.24 -14.05
CA SER A 786 16.60 -29.91 -14.56
C SER A 786 15.39 -29.01 -14.76
N ILE A 787 14.23 -29.56 -15.13
CA ILE A 787 12.96 -28.85 -15.31
C ILE A 787 12.35 -28.48 -13.94
N GLN A 788 12.45 -29.37 -12.94
CA GLN A 788 11.98 -29.11 -11.58
C GLN A 788 12.76 -28.00 -10.85
N ARG A 789 13.98 -27.66 -11.28
CA ARG A 789 14.76 -26.57 -10.69
C ARG A 789 14.44 -25.19 -11.27
N SER A 790 13.72 -25.10 -12.40
CA SER A 790 13.52 -23.84 -13.12
C SER A 790 12.12 -23.22 -12.97
N THR A 791 11.15 -23.86 -12.31
CA THR A 791 9.75 -23.39 -12.26
C THR A 791 9.33 -22.60 -11.01
N GLY A 792 10.27 -22.21 -10.13
CA GLY A 792 10.14 -21.09 -9.16
C GLY A 792 8.72 -20.79 -8.63
N LEU A 793 8.14 -21.69 -7.84
CA LEU A 793 6.84 -21.53 -7.20
C LEU A 793 6.98 -21.01 -5.77
N TRP A 794 6.87 -19.69 -5.52
CA TRP A 794 6.26 -19.12 -4.30
C TRP A 794 5.81 -17.65 -4.54
N ARG A 795 4.49 -17.43 -4.60
CA ARG A 795 3.84 -16.16 -4.23
C ARG A 795 2.73 -16.51 -3.23
N LEU A 796 2.98 -16.26 -1.95
CA LEU A 796 1.99 -16.30 -0.87
C LEU A 796 2.09 -14.98 -0.11
N GLN A 797 1.54 -13.92 -0.71
CA GLN A 797 1.45 -12.60 -0.07
C GLN A 797 0.02 -12.04 -0.09
N GLU A 798 -1.00 -12.91 -0.12
CA GLU A 798 -2.39 -12.45 -0.12
C GLU A 798 -3.34 -13.40 0.63
N VAL A 799 -2.89 -13.88 1.81
CA VAL A 799 -3.78 -14.54 2.80
C VAL A 799 -3.72 -13.87 4.18
N LEU A 800 -3.04 -12.72 4.34
CA LEU A 800 -2.97 -12.00 5.62
C LEU A 800 -3.62 -10.61 5.61
N SER A 801 -4.72 -10.44 4.88
CA SER A 801 -5.54 -9.22 4.95
C SER A 801 -6.88 -9.40 5.71
N HIS A 802 -7.11 -10.53 6.37
CA HIS A 802 -8.42 -10.83 6.99
C HIS A 802 -8.36 -11.27 8.47
N TYR A 803 -7.58 -10.60 9.34
CA TYR A 803 -7.85 -10.65 10.79
C TYR A 803 -7.53 -9.33 11.51
N LYS A 804 -8.47 -8.89 12.36
CA LYS A 804 -8.41 -7.71 13.23
C LYS A 804 -7.43 -7.93 14.39
N TRP A 805 -6.68 -6.88 14.73
CA TRP A 805 -5.66 -6.84 15.76
C TRP A 805 -6.25 -6.49 17.14
N PRO A 806 -5.83 -7.13 18.26
CA PRO A 806 -6.11 -6.67 19.62
C PRO A 806 -5.19 -5.52 20.07
N GLU A 807 -5.74 -4.63 20.88
CA GLU A 807 -5.11 -3.45 21.50
C GLU A 807 -3.97 -3.84 22.45
N TYR A 808 -2.70 -3.84 22.00
CA TYR A 808 -1.48 -3.60 22.80
C TYR A 808 -0.27 -3.49 21.84
N LEU A 809 -0.22 -2.44 21.02
CA LEU A 809 0.94 -2.06 20.17
C LEU A 809 0.83 -0.57 19.81
N GLU A 810 1.35 0.33 20.65
CA GLU A 810 1.74 1.67 20.22
C GLU A 810 3.25 1.65 19.93
N THR A 811 3.64 1.75 18.65
CA THR A 811 4.88 2.41 18.16
C THR A 811 4.89 2.49 16.63
N ASP A 812 4.69 3.71 16.13
CA ASP A 812 5.23 4.37 14.93
C ASP A 812 5.30 3.64 13.57
N PHE A 813 4.31 3.94 12.71
CA PHE A 813 4.40 3.83 11.25
C PHE A 813 5.27 4.97 10.66
N VAL A 814 6.32 4.62 9.92
CA VAL A 814 7.09 5.54 9.06
C VAL A 814 6.74 5.26 7.60
N PHE A 815 6.23 6.27 6.90
CA PHE A 815 6.16 6.29 5.44
C PHE A 815 7.58 6.19 4.85
N VAL A 816 7.86 5.16 4.07
CA VAL A 816 9.05 5.06 3.21
C VAL A 816 8.59 5.17 1.77
N GLU A 817 8.82 6.33 1.15
CA GLU A 817 8.82 6.49 -0.30
C GLU A 817 9.98 5.65 -0.87
N CYS A 818 9.66 4.60 -1.62
CA CYS A 818 10.64 3.90 -2.45
C CYS A 818 10.90 4.71 -3.72
N SER A 819 11.88 5.61 -3.68
CA SER A 819 12.55 6.13 -4.87
C SER A 819 13.99 5.63 -4.89
N SER A 820 14.31 4.75 -5.83
CA SER A 820 15.64 4.61 -6.49
C SER A 820 15.83 3.23 -7.13
N SER A 821 15.53 3.14 -8.43
CA SER A 821 16.22 2.25 -9.37
C SER A 821 16.10 2.81 -10.79
N ILE A 822 16.61 4.03 -11.02
CA ILE A 822 16.94 4.52 -12.36
C ILE A 822 18.33 5.15 -12.27
N GLY A 823 19.31 4.56 -12.96
CA GLY A 823 20.63 5.14 -13.06
C GLY A 823 21.72 4.17 -13.50
N LEU A 824 21.58 3.56 -14.69
CA LEU A 824 22.71 3.14 -15.54
C LEU A 824 22.20 2.65 -16.90
N VAL A 825 21.77 3.59 -17.75
CA VAL A 825 21.70 3.39 -19.21
C VAL A 825 22.09 4.68 -19.91
N THR A 826 23.38 4.86 -20.14
CA THR A 826 23.95 5.91 -20.99
C THR A 826 23.68 5.59 -22.46
N THR A 827 23.13 6.56 -23.21
CA THR A 827 23.23 6.87 -24.66
C THR A 827 23.10 5.77 -25.75
N GLN A 828 23.31 4.49 -25.48
CA GLN A 828 23.12 3.39 -26.44
C GLN A 828 21.65 2.96 -26.59
N PHE A 829 20.80 3.23 -25.59
CA PHE A 829 19.37 2.87 -25.64
C PHE A 829 18.53 3.83 -26.51
N LEU A 830 18.91 5.11 -26.58
CA LEU A 830 18.26 6.09 -27.46
C LEU A 830 18.61 5.88 -28.94
N ALA A 831 19.82 5.38 -29.23
CA ALA A 831 20.19 4.99 -30.60
C ALA A 831 19.40 3.76 -31.07
N ALA A 832 19.18 2.77 -30.20
CA ALA A 832 18.41 1.56 -30.52
C ALA A 832 16.90 1.82 -30.70
N PHE A 833 16.33 2.79 -29.98
CA PHE A 833 14.90 3.13 -30.10
C PHE A 833 14.57 3.93 -31.37
N SER A 834 15.52 4.73 -31.88
CA SER A 834 15.39 5.45 -33.15
C SER A 834 15.40 4.51 -34.36
N THR A 835 16.15 3.40 -34.31
CA THR A 835 16.23 2.44 -35.43
C THR A 835 15.03 1.49 -35.47
N ALA A 836 14.30 1.30 -34.37
CA ALA A 836 13.20 0.34 -34.27
C ALA A 836 11.79 0.90 -34.56
N SER A 837 11.61 2.23 -34.68
CA SER A 837 10.27 2.84 -34.74
C SER A 837 9.86 3.47 -36.08
N GLY A 838 10.74 3.49 -37.10
CA GLY A 838 10.34 3.75 -38.49
C GLY A 838 9.49 5.01 -38.76
N LYS A 839 9.63 6.08 -37.96
CA LYS A 839 8.91 7.35 -38.17
C LYS A 839 9.89 8.51 -38.35
N THR A 840 9.75 9.18 -39.47
CA THR A 840 10.44 10.41 -39.89
C THR A 840 10.02 11.63 -39.05
N SER A 841 11.03 12.35 -38.58
CA SER A 841 11.12 13.79 -38.26
C SER A 841 9.83 14.62 -38.14
N VAL A 842 9.65 15.26 -36.97
CA VAL A 842 9.01 16.59 -36.85
C VAL A 842 9.93 17.48 -36.02
N GLN A 843 10.39 18.58 -36.62
CA GLN A 843 11.18 19.63 -35.98
C GLN A 843 10.29 20.46 -35.04
N PHE A 844 10.79 20.77 -33.84
CA PHE A 844 10.36 21.94 -33.07
C PHE A 844 11.58 22.82 -32.75
N SER A 845 11.35 24.12 -32.84
CA SER A 845 12.31 25.21 -33.02
C SER A 845 13.16 25.54 -31.79
N GLU A 846 14.42 25.89 -32.04
CA GLU A 846 15.38 26.46 -31.10
C GLU A 846 14.93 27.85 -30.59
N SER A 847 14.30 27.92 -29.42
CA SER A 847 14.34 29.08 -28.53
C SER A 847 13.60 28.80 -27.22
N GLU A 848 14.21 28.05 -26.29
CA GLU A 848 13.91 28.05 -24.83
C GLU A 848 14.78 27.04 -24.07
N GLU A 849 16.09 27.01 -24.33
CA GLU A 849 17.03 26.07 -23.69
C GLU A 849 17.76 26.64 -22.46
N SER A 850 17.19 27.64 -21.78
CA SER A 850 17.87 28.31 -20.66
C SER A 850 17.08 28.44 -19.35
N ASP A 851 16.05 27.62 -19.12
CA ASP A 851 15.32 27.60 -17.83
C ASP A 851 15.52 26.25 -17.07
N PRO A 852 16.26 26.25 -15.93
CA PRO A 852 16.48 25.06 -15.10
C PRO A 852 15.23 24.60 -14.32
N ASP A 853 14.13 25.34 -14.30
CA ASP A 853 12.91 24.96 -13.56
C ASP A 853 11.95 24.07 -14.36
N VAL A 854 11.98 24.13 -15.70
CA VAL A 854 11.18 23.21 -16.55
C VAL A 854 11.77 21.80 -16.59
N ARG A 855 13.11 21.69 -16.46
CA ARG A 855 13.82 20.41 -16.44
C ARG A 855 13.58 19.60 -15.15
N ASN A 856 13.23 20.27 -14.05
CA ASN A 856 12.86 19.61 -12.80
C ASN A 856 11.40 19.14 -12.77
N PHE A 857 10.53 19.70 -13.61
CA PHE A 857 9.13 19.29 -13.66
C PHE A 857 8.93 17.94 -14.38
N TYR A 858 9.71 17.65 -15.41
CA TYR A 858 9.67 16.34 -16.10
C TYR A 858 10.41 15.22 -15.35
N TYR A 859 11.24 15.54 -14.35
CA TYR A 859 11.92 14.55 -13.51
C TYR A 859 11.04 14.00 -12.37
N LEU A 860 9.89 14.63 -12.11
CA LEU A 860 8.95 14.27 -11.05
C LEU A 860 7.78 13.38 -11.53
N LEU A 861 7.72 13.06 -12.82
CA LEU A 861 6.72 12.15 -13.40
C LEU A 861 7.29 10.77 -13.75
N PHE A 862 8.56 10.51 -13.39
CA PHE A 862 9.24 9.23 -13.65
C PHE A 862 9.96 8.64 -12.42
N VAL A 863 9.65 9.12 -11.23
CA VAL A 863 9.97 8.52 -9.92
C VAL A 863 8.65 8.31 -9.19
#